data_AF-A0A6I5N186-F1
#
_entry.id   AF-A0A6I5N186-F1
#
_cell.length_a   1.000
_cell.length_b   1.000
_cell.length_c   1.000
_cell.angle_alpha   90.00
_cell.angle_beta   90.00
_cell.angle_gamma   90.00
#
_symmetry.space_group_name_H-M   'P 1'
#
loop_
_entity.id
_entity.type
_entity.pdbx_description
1 polymer ?
#
loop_
_entity_poly.entity_id
_entity_poly.type
_entity_poly.pdbx_seq_one_letter_code
_entity_poly.pdbx_strand_id
1 'polypeptide(L)'
;MATKPTASPDQHDDFRSTPLWDESLPISERVEWLLDELTIDDKLSLLASSTPAIPRLGIGPFNIGGEAAHGVEARHDQDGDGPEPDGSLPHAEHTTSLPQPIGMSATWDASLLERAGALVGVEARALYRRNPRGGLCRWAPTVDLERDPRWGRTEEGYGEDPVLTGAMAGAYVRGLQGGGPEDTRDHLRVSAALKHFFANNVEDGRCVTSSTVGARDRREYYLEPFRRCIQDAGASSVMTAYNAVNGTVEMHDARVRELLRGEDGLYGHVVSDGGAMRLVHDARGDTDSHAQTVARALKAGVDCIVDDPDLVREAATQAYREGLVDIGDIDEALRHSFTTKLRLGLFDARQSNPFAAVPADAVDSAEHRRLARQVTDESLVLLKNDGLLPLRMPHADGGTPPARIAVVGPLADRWYRDWYGGEPNLHATIADGVRDIAGAGVDVAVDDALDVVLLKFDGRYAALGDDARLRAVGDAAQAERFRLQDWGHGALTFVSETTGRYLTALDDGSIAAIKDMPFGWFVKETFHRDADGNLCIYSDVPVSVDGDGNIVAAGGTDLASQRVGVPQTHGFGTASSRGAVLDIDVVERGVERAGKLAAAADVVIAAVGCCPVINGKEDEDRPSTGFPPSQHELVRRLVAANPDTAMVLVANYPVDIDWEEEHVPAILLTASGSQCMGDAVADALFGAVAPAGRLPMTWYGAGVDLPDKNDYDMIGGGRTYQWHRGPVLYPFGHGLTYAPFSYMFGTLPDGGLRANAAAADVVHVPVAVANHGDVTSDAVVEAYVRYPHEEGNDPVPMPVRRLVGFVRERQVKPGEERRAVLEIPMENLRIYDVRRGDYRVPDGRYALDIGASSGDIRASMLLDIAGEPPRPRPLGEWIPVDHWDAASNIALVAVPVMNDSSGDSMTDRPAATVTDHLPADACLATVHQPDRPGTLAFGGFEPMQPGRHVRLASDNCTIGSPVVLRVGTDDIIADPDGTFPLPEGTVSFTLVLTGEARVCAVRVD
;
A
#
# COMPACT_ATOMS: atom_id res chain seq x y z
N MET A 1 8.72 35.26 -59.35
CA MET A 1 8.93 36.49 -58.56
C MET A 1 7.63 36.86 -57.87
N ALA A 2 7.49 36.45 -56.63
CA ALA A 2 6.66 37.06 -55.59
C ALA A 2 7.20 36.48 -54.28
N THR A 3 8.10 37.22 -53.66
CA THR A 3 8.81 36.87 -52.42
C THR A 3 7.81 36.79 -51.28
N LYS A 4 7.69 35.61 -50.64
CA LYS A 4 7.09 35.49 -49.31
C LYS A 4 7.90 36.36 -48.33
N PRO A 5 7.27 37.11 -47.41
CA PRO A 5 8.01 37.82 -46.38
C PRO A 5 8.72 36.79 -45.50
N THR A 6 10.04 36.94 -45.37
CA THR A 6 10.82 36.34 -44.30
C THR A 6 10.33 36.92 -42.98
N ALA A 7 9.78 36.07 -42.10
CA ALA A 7 9.50 36.46 -40.72
C ALA A 7 10.81 36.86 -40.03
N SER A 8 10.79 37.99 -39.34
CA SER A 8 11.87 38.50 -38.50
C SER A 8 12.07 37.57 -37.28
N PRO A 9 13.29 37.30 -36.81
CA PRO A 9 13.53 36.47 -35.62
C PRO A 9 13.16 37.12 -34.26
N ASP A 10 12.68 38.37 -34.23
CA ASP A 10 12.46 39.15 -32.99
C ASP A 10 11.00 39.60 -32.77
N GLN A 11 10.03 38.72 -33.02
CA GLN A 11 8.67 38.88 -32.49
C GLN A 11 8.37 37.74 -31.52
N HIS A 12 9.02 37.77 -30.35
CA HIS A 12 8.45 37.11 -29.19
C HIS A 12 7.23 37.96 -28.78
N ASP A 13 6.03 37.54 -29.20
CA ASP A 13 4.79 38.01 -28.60
C ASP A 13 4.93 37.91 -27.08
N ASP A 14 4.51 38.95 -26.38
CA ASP A 14 4.57 39.03 -24.92
C ASP A 14 3.55 38.05 -24.32
N PHE A 15 3.87 36.75 -24.32
CA PHE A 15 2.99 35.70 -23.78
C PHE A 15 2.60 35.98 -22.33
N ARG A 16 3.40 36.77 -21.58
CA ARG A 16 3.09 37.20 -20.21
C ARG A 16 1.91 38.18 -20.13
N SER A 17 1.48 38.75 -21.25
CA SER A 17 0.28 39.58 -21.34
C SER A 17 -1.00 38.79 -21.64
N THR A 18 -0.91 37.46 -21.78
CA THR A 18 -2.08 36.61 -22.07
C THR A 18 -2.82 36.21 -20.79
N PRO A 19 -4.12 35.83 -20.88
CA PRO A 19 -4.90 35.38 -19.72
C PRO A 19 -4.25 34.26 -18.91
N LEU A 20 -3.52 33.32 -19.52
CA LEU A 20 -2.81 32.27 -18.78
C LEU A 20 -1.87 32.84 -17.70
N TRP A 21 -1.27 34.00 -17.92
CA TRP A 21 -0.30 34.62 -17.02
C TRP A 21 -0.88 35.79 -16.19
N ASP A 22 -2.19 36.06 -16.32
CA ASP A 22 -2.88 37.08 -15.52
C ASP A 22 -3.45 36.47 -14.24
N GLU A 23 -2.74 36.69 -13.13
CA GLU A 23 -3.09 36.20 -11.80
C GLU A 23 -4.38 36.82 -11.23
N SER A 24 -4.89 37.91 -11.82
CA SER A 24 -6.15 38.51 -11.38
C SER A 24 -7.39 37.73 -11.87
N LEU A 25 -7.21 36.82 -12.83
CA LEU A 25 -8.27 35.99 -13.37
C LEU A 25 -8.44 34.70 -12.57
N PRO A 26 -9.69 34.20 -12.42
CA PRO A 26 -9.93 32.87 -11.85
C PRO A 26 -9.19 31.77 -12.62
N ILE A 27 -8.71 30.74 -11.93
CA ILE A 27 -8.02 29.58 -12.54
C ILE A 27 -8.83 29.00 -13.70
N SER A 28 -10.15 28.87 -13.56
CA SER A 28 -11.02 28.37 -14.62
C SER A 28 -10.93 29.18 -15.91
N GLU A 29 -10.92 30.52 -15.82
CA GLU A 29 -10.83 31.40 -17.00
C GLU A 29 -9.47 31.29 -17.70
N ARG A 30 -8.39 31.18 -16.90
CA ARG A 30 -7.03 30.97 -17.41
C ARG A 30 -6.91 29.65 -18.16
N VAL A 31 -7.54 28.58 -17.63
CA VAL A 31 -7.56 27.25 -18.27
C VAL A 31 -8.41 27.24 -19.54
N GLU A 32 -9.63 27.78 -19.53
CA GLU A 32 -10.45 27.84 -20.75
C GLU A 32 -9.72 28.55 -21.89
N TRP A 33 -9.12 29.71 -21.59
CA TRP A 33 -8.34 30.44 -22.58
C TRP A 33 -7.17 29.60 -23.13
N LEU A 34 -6.45 28.90 -22.25
CA LEU A 34 -5.36 28.03 -22.68
C LEU A 34 -5.85 26.92 -23.62
N LEU A 35 -6.96 26.26 -23.30
CA LEU A 35 -7.50 25.18 -24.13
C LEU A 35 -7.94 25.67 -25.51
N ASP A 36 -8.49 26.88 -25.62
CA ASP A 36 -8.83 27.51 -26.91
C ASP A 36 -7.59 27.82 -27.75
N GLU A 37 -6.47 28.15 -27.10
CA GLU A 37 -5.24 28.55 -27.74
C GLU A 37 -4.32 27.36 -28.10
N LEU A 38 -4.45 26.21 -27.43
CA LEU A 38 -3.71 24.99 -27.73
C LEU A 38 -4.14 24.40 -29.09
N THR A 39 -3.17 24.09 -29.96
CA THR A 39 -3.46 23.33 -31.17
C THR A 39 -3.74 21.87 -30.81
N ILE A 40 -4.41 21.12 -31.67
CA ILE A 40 -4.64 19.68 -31.43
C ILE A 40 -3.32 18.92 -31.21
N ASP A 41 -2.25 19.29 -31.92
CA ASP A 41 -0.95 18.64 -31.76
C ASP A 41 -0.33 18.93 -30.39
N ASP A 42 -0.47 20.17 -29.90
CA ASP A 42 -0.06 20.53 -28.54
C ASP A 42 -0.86 19.68 -27.53
N LYS A 43 -2.20 19.65 -27.66
CA LYS A 43 -3.08 18.92 -26.74
C LYS A 43 -2.71 17.44 -26.64
N LEU A 44 -2.52 16.77 -27.77
CA LEU A 44 -2.16 15.35 -27.81
C LEU A 44 -0.76 15.07 -27.20
N SER A 45 0.16 16.03 -27.30
CA SER A 45 1.49 15.91 -26.69
C SER A 45 1.52 16.13 -25.17
N LEU A 46 0.43 16.63 -24.59
CA LEU A 46 0.33 17.01 -23.18
C LEU A 46 -0.41 15.97 -22.31
N LEU A 47 -0.79 14.82 -22.89
CA LEU A 47 -1.53 13.75 -22.20
C LEU A 47 -0.64 12.75 -21.43
N ALA A 48 0.67 12.77 -21.65
CA ALA A 48 1.63 11.93 -20.94
C ALA A 48 2.08 12.56 -19.60
N SER A 49 2.66 11.76 -18.71
CA SER A 49 3.26 12.26 -17.45
C SER A 49 4.40 13.25 -17.70
N SER A 50 5.29 12.93 -18.63
CA SER A 50 6.33 13.85 -19.10
C SER A 50 5.81 14.67 -20.29
N THR A 51 5.71 15.98 -20.09
CA THR A 51 5.12 16.90 -21.09
C THR A 51 6.18 17.82 -21.71
N PRO A 52 6.15 18.04 -23.05
CA PRO A 52 7.09 18.91 -23.73
C PRO A 52 6.79 20.39 -23.44
N ALA A 53 7.78 21.25 -23.73
CA ALA A 53 7.57 22.70 -23.71
C ALA A 53 6.66 23.14 -24.86
N ILE A 54 5.85 24.18 -24.62
CA ILE A 54 5.10 24.93 -25.64
C ILE A 54 5.60 26.38 -25.66
N PRO A 55 6.72 26.68 -26.37
CA PRO A 55 7.41 27.97 -26.26
C PRO A 55 6.55 29.18 -26.63
N ARG A 56 5.62 29.02 -27.58
CA ARG A 56 4.72 30.12 -28.01
C ARG A 56 3.79 30.62 -26.90
N LEU A 57 3.50 29.78 -25.90
CA LEU A 57 2.67 30.11 -24.73
C LEU A 57 3.51 30.32 -23.45
N GLY A 58 4.83 30.22 -23.54
CA GLY A 58 5.74 30.30 -22.39
C GLY A 58 5.69 29.06 -21.48
N ILE A 59 5.07 27.96 -21.90
CA ILE A 59 4.94 26.74 -21.09
C ILE A 59 6.26 25.95 -21.19
N GLY A 60 6.92 25.71 -20.06
CA GLY A 60 8.11 24.86 -19.98
C GLY A 60 7.76 23.37 -19.97
N PRO A 61 8.76 22.48 -20.15
CA PRO A 61 8.53 21.05 -19.96
C PRO A 61 8.19 20.78 -18.49
N PHE A 62 7.37 19.79 -18.23
CA PHE A 62 6.94 19.47 -16.87
C PHE A 62 6.66 17.98 -16.72
N ASN A 63 7.06 17.41 -15.58
CA ASN A 63 6.74 16.05 -15.20
C ASN A 63 5.60 16.00 -14.16
N ILE A 64 4.54 15.26 -14.47
CA ILE A 64 3.50 14.85 -13.52
C ILE A 64 3.93 13.50 -12.95
N GLY A 65 4.64 13.52 -11.84
CA GLY A 65 5.09 12.31 -11.17
C GLY A 65 6.37 12.49 -10.37
N GLY A 66 6.69 11.46 -9.59
CA GLY A 66 7.81 11.39 -8.67
C GLY A 66 7.37 10.91 -7.29
N GLU A 67 8.21 10.12 -6.63
CA GLU A 67 7.81 9.40 -5.42
C GLU A 67 8.07 10.19 -4.14
N ALA A 68 7.20 9.96 -3.14
CA ALA A 68 7.25 10.66 -1.87
C ALA A 68 6.62 9.87 -0.71
N ALA A 69 6.74 8.53 -0.70
CA ALA A 69 6.03 7.69 0.28
C ALA A 69 6.42 8.04 1.73
N HIS A 70 7.73 8.19 2.00
CA HIS A 70 8.26 8.50 3.33
C HIS A 70 9.50 9.43 3.28
N GLY A 71 9.49 10.38 2.35
CA GLY A 71 10.62 11.20 1.96
C GLY A 71 10.61 11.39 0.44
N VAL A 72 11.15 12.48 -0.10
CA VAL A 72 11.22 12.61 -1.57
C VAL A 72 12.26 11.63 -2.09
N GLU A 73 11.92 10.80 -3.07
CA GLU A 73 12.82 9.75 -3.58
C GLU A 73 14.10 10.37 -4.20
N ALA A 74 13.94 11.21 -5.23
CA ALA A 74 15.01 12.01 -5.85
C ALA A 74 16.32 11.26 -6.16
N ARG A 75 16.25 9.95 -6.45
CA ARG A 75 17.45 9.15 -6.77
C ARG A 75 17.80 9.18 -8.24
N HIS A 76 16.85 9.57 -9.09
CA HIS A 76 17.01 9.68 -10.55
C HIS A 76 17.36 8.36 -11.27
N ASP A 77 17.38 7.23 -10.55
CA ASP A 77 17.60 5.88 -11.10
C ASP A 77 16.30 5.23 -11.62
N GLN A 78 15.15 5.83 -11.31
CA GLN A 78 13.81 5.40 -11.74
C GLN A 78 13.13 6.37 -12.73
N ASP A 79 13.58 7.62 -12.83
CA ASP A 79 12.82 8.70 -13.50
C ASP A 79 13.01 8.78 -15.02
N GLY A 80 13.72 7.85 -15.65
CA GLY A 80 14.01 7.93 -17.09
C GLY A 80 14.69 9.24 -17.50
N ASP A 81 15.27 9.96 -16.52
CA ASP A 81 15.95 11.22 -16.70
C ASP A 81 17.13 10.95 -17.62
N GLY A 82 16.93 11.30 -18.89
CA GLY A 82 17.99 11.24 -19.89
C GLY A 82 19.22 12.00 -19.39
N PRO A 83 20.39 11.72 -19.98
CA PRO A 83 21.61 12.39 -19.56
C PRO A 83 21.44 13.91 -19.60
N GLU A 84 22.03 14.58 -18.62
CA GLU A 84 22.22 16.02 -18.57
C GLU A 84 22.78 16.56 -19.90
N PRO A 85 22.63 17.87 -20.19
CA PRO A 85 23.10 18.46 -21.43
C PRO A 85 24.59 18.23 -21.76
N ASP A 86 25.40 17.86 -20.76
CA ASP A 86 26.81 17.50 -20.89
C ASP A 86 27.08 15.99 -21.07
N GLY A 87 26.04 15.16 -21.06
CA GLY A 87 26.09 13.71 -21.20
C GLY A 87 26.19 12.93 -19.89
N SER A 88 26.22 13.60 -18.72
CA SER A 88 26.22 12.92 -17.42
C SER A 88 24.81 12.47 -17.01
N LEU A 89 24.66 11.36 -16.28
CA LEU A 89 23.36 11.04 -15.67
C LEU A 89 23.12 11.96 -14.47
N PRO A 90 21.87 12.36 -14.16
CA PRO A 90 21.58 13.12 -12.96
C PRO A 90 22.08 12.35 -11.73
N HIS A 91 22.71 13.06 -10.80
CA HIS A 91 23.17 12.48 -9.55
C HIS A 91 22.00 12.41 -8.57
N ALA A 92 21.84 11.28 -7.87
CA ALA A 92 20.91 11.16 -6.75
C ALA A 92 21.06 12.33 -5.78
N GLU A 93 19.96 12.96 -5.40
CA GLU A 93 19.94 14.01 -4.38
C GLU A 93 19.63 13.39 -3.02
N HIS A 94 20.44 13.71 -2.01
CA HIS A 94 20.15 13.26 -0.66
C HIS A 94 18.95 13.98 -0.07
N THR A 95 18.00 13.22 0.46
CA THR A 95 16.76 13.72 1.07
C THR A 95 16.57 13.12 2.46
N THR A 96 15.67 13.72 3.25
CA THR A 96 15.33 13.18 4.56
C THR A 96 14.51 11.89 4.40
N SER A 97 14.90 10.81 5.09
CA SER A 97 14.17 9.53 5.06
C SER A 97 13.48 9.23 6.40
N LEU A 98 12.15 9.20 6.36
CA LEU A 98 11.27 8.80 7.46
C LEU A 98 11.16 7.26 7.52
N PRO A 99 10.63 6.67 8.61
CA PRO A 99 10.21 5.26 8.58
C PRO A 99 9.24 5.00 7.43
N GLN A 100 9.19 3.75 6.93
CA GLN A 100 8.14 3.33 6.00
C GLN A 100 6.74 3.76 6.48
N PRO A 101 5.77 4.02 5.59
CA PRO A 101 4.43 4.48 5.97
C PRO A 101 3.73 3.63 7.04
N ILE A 102 3.94 2.31 7.04
CA ILE A 102 3.42 1.44 8.12
C ILE A 102 4.02 1.77 9.49
N GLY A 103 5.28 2.22 9.55
CA GLY A 103 5.90 2.78 10.74
C GLY A 103 5.40 4.20 11.05
N MET A 104 5.16 5.03 10.04
CA MET A 104 4.59 6.36 10.25
C MET A 104 3.19 6.28 10.88
N SER A 105 2.32 5.39 10.39
CA SER A 105 0.99 5.15 10.97
C SER A 105 1.05 4.54 12.38
N ALA A 106 2.09 3.76 12.71
CA ALA A 106 2.31 3.22 14.04
C ALA A 106 2.53 4.31 15.13
N THR A 107 2.76 5.57 14.74
CA THR A 107 2.77 6.70 15.68
C THR A 107 1.38 7.05 16.23
N TRP A 108 0.29 6.73 15.51
CA TRP A 108 -1.07 7.14 15.88
C TRP A 108 -1.19 8.64 16.22
N ASP A 109 -0.42 9.48 15.51
CA ASP A 109 -0.41 10.93 15.68
C ASP A 109 -0.55 11.67 14.35
N ALA A 110 -1.79 11.98 13.99
CA ALA A 110 -2.09 12.76 12.78
C ALA A 110 -1.34 14.11 12.74
N SER A 111 -1.15 14.79 13.88
CA SER A 111 -0.46 16.09 13.90
C SER A 111 1.03 15.96 13.55
N LEU A 112 1.66 14.85 13.96
CA LEU A 112 3.04 14.54 13.61
C LEU A 112 3.17 14.20 12.12
N LEU A 113 2.20 13.45 11.58
CA LEU A 113 2.15 13.09 10.15
C LEU A 113 1.93 14.31 9.25
N GLU A 114 1.14 15.28 9.69
CA GLU A 114 1.00 16.55 8.98
C GLU A 114 2.32 17.33 8.93
N ARG A 115 3.08 17.34 10.02
CA ARG A 115 4.43 17.93 10.02
C ARG A 115 5.39 17.15 9.12
N ALA A 116 5.30 15.82 9.12
CA ALA A 116 6.11 14.96 8.26
C ALA A 116 5.82 15.21 6.77
N GLY A 117 4.54 15.30 6.38
CA GLY A 117 4.16 15.68 5.02
C GLY A 117 4.64 17.09 4.68
N ALA A 118 4.58 18.02 5.63
CA ALA A 118 5.06 19.38 5.40
C ALA A 118 6.56 19.45 5.09
N LEU A 119 7.37 18.69 5.83
CA LEU A 119 8.79 18.48 5.57
C LEU A 119 9.02 17.99 4.13
N VAL A 120 8.34 16.91 3.74
CA VAL A 120 8.51 16.31 2.41
C VAL A 120 8.10 17.28 1.30
N GLY A 121 7.00 18.02 1.49
CA GLY A 121 6.57 19.05 0.54
C GLY A 121 7.53 20.23 0.43
N VAL A 122 8.22 20.60 1.52
CA VAL A 122 9.28 21.63 1.50
C VAL A 122 10.50 21.12 0.75
N GLU A 123 10.94 19.88 0.98
CA GLU A 123 12.06 19.30 0.24
C GLU A 123 11.76 19.18 -1.25
N ALA A 124 10.55 18.74 -1.63
CA ALA A 124 10.13 18.69 -3.03
C ALA A 124 10.19 20.06 -3.72
N ARG A 125 9.79 21.14 -3.03
CA ARG A 125 9.92 22.52 -3.54
C ARG A 125 11.36 22.99 -3.63
N ALA A 126 12.20 22.60 -2.67
CA ALA A 126 13.62 22.92 -2.68
C ALA A 126 14.35 22.23 -3.85
N LEU A 127 14.06 20.94 -4.08
CA LEU A 127 14.56 20.17 -5.22
C LEU A 127 14.07 20.75 -6.55
N TYR A 128 12.77 21.04 -6.68
CA TYR A 128 12.23 21.69 -7.88
C TYR A 128 12.88 23.05 -8.17
N ARG A 129 13.27 23.78 -7.13
CA ARG A 129 14.02 25.05 -7.28
C ARG A 129 15.46 24.83 -7.76
N ARG A 130 16.10 23.70 -7.43
CA ARG A 130 17.42 23.31 -7.95
C ARG A 130 17.30 22.85 -9.39
N ASN A 131 16.35 21.96 -9.67
CA ASN A 131 16.08 21.38 -10.97
C ASN A 131 14.56 21.29 -11.23
N PRO A 132 13.97 22.16 -12.06
CA PRO A 132 12.53 22.17 -12.30
C PRO A 132 12.02 21.00 -13.17
N ARG A 133 12.89 20.06 -13.58
CA ARG A 133 12.47 18.87 -14.35
C ARG A 133 11.70 17.85 -13.51
N GLY A 134 12.07 17.65 -12.24
CA GLY A 134 11.55 16.59 -11.35
C GLY A 134 10.13 16.78 -10.81
N GLY A 135 9.34 17.69 -11.38
CA GLY A 135 7.91 17.85 -11.08
C GLY A 135 7.55 18.31 -9.65
N LEU A 136 6.26 18.58 -9.45
CA LEU A 136 5.65 18.92 -8.15
C LEU A 136 4.35 18.15 -7.90
N CYS A 137 4.12 17.08 -8.66
CA CYS A 137 3.08 16.10 -8.39
C CYS A 137 3.76 14.85 -7.83
N ARG A 138 3.33 14.39 -6.65
CA ARG A 138 3.95 13.24 -5.98
C ARG A 138 2.98 12.07 -5.88
N TRP A 139 3.45 10.88 -6.25
CA TRP A 139 2.68 9.63 -6.20
C TRP A 139 2.63 9.04 -4.78
N ALA A 140 2.13 9.85 -3.85
CA ALA A 140 1.97 9.47 -2.46
C ALA A 140 0.80 10.25 -1.84
N PRO A 141 0.16 9.70 -0.80
CA PRO A 141 0.41 8.39 -0.18
C PRO A 141 -0.25 7.19 -0.89
N THR A 142 0.27 5.98 -0.62
CA THR A 142 -0.47 4.73 -0.84
C THR A 142 -1.53 4.60 0.27
N VAL A 143 -2.80 4.48 -0.10
CA VAL A 143 -3.96 4.44 0.83
C VAL A 143 -4.79 3.17 0.69
N ASP A 144 -4.34 2.26 -0.17
CA ASP A 144 -4.70 0.85 -0.14
C ASP A 144 -4.65 0.31 1.30
N LEU A 145 -5.70 -0.40 1.72
CA LEU A 145 -5.75 -1.00 3.05
C LEU A 145 -5.04 -2.34 3.06
N GLU A 146 -4.19 -2.56 4.06
CA GLU A 146 -3.43 -3.78 4.26
C GLU A 146 -4.33 -4.92 4.77
N ARG A 147 -5.23 -5.39 3.91
CA ARG A 147 -6.16 -6.47 4.19
C ARG A 147 -5.44 -7.79 4.49
N ASP A 148 -4.43 -8.11 3.69
CA ASP A 148 -3.73 -9.39 3.73
C ASP A 148 -2.26 -9.18 4.06
N PRO A 149 -1.74 -9.76 5.16
CA PRO A 149 -0.36 -9.54 5.60
C PRO A 149 0.70 -10.11 4.67
N ARG A 150 0.28 -10.87 3.65
CA ARG A 150 1.17 -11.41 2.61
C ARG A 150 1.38 -10.45 1.43
N TRP A 151 0.63 -9.36 1.34
CA TRP A 151 0.75 -8.41 0.25
C TRP A 151 2.17 -7.80 0.21
N GLY A 152 2.82 -7.87 -0.95
CA GLY A 152 4.20 -7.43 -1.15
C GLY A 152 4.45 -5.96 -0.84
N ARG A 153 3.42 -5.10 -0.90
CA ARG A 153 3.54 -3.64 -0.66
C ARG A 153 2.88 -3.15 0.63
N THR A 154 2.62 -4.05 1.58
CA THR A 154 2.09 -3.70 2.92
C THR A 154 2.90 -2.59 3.59
N GLU A 155 4.20 -2.46 3.28
CA GLU A 155 5.06 -1.42 3.87
C GLU A 155 4.66 0.01 3.51
N GLU A 156 3.99 0.19 2.36
CA GLU A 156 3.74 1.49 1.75
C GLU A 156 2.46 2.19 2.24
N GLY A 157 1.52 1.47 2.85
CA GLY A 157 0.29 2.07 3.35
C GLY A 157 0.29 2.25 4.88
N TYR A 158 -0.90 2.47 5.44
CA TYR A 158 -1.08 3.08 6.77
C TYR A 158 -1.87 2.21 7.75
N GLY A 159 -2.19 0.97 7.39
CA GLY A 159 -2.87 0.00 8.24
C GLY A 159 -4.17 -0.56 7.68
N GLU A 160 -4.64 -1.61 8.33
CA GLU A 160 -5.79 -2.39 7.87
C GLU A 160 -7.16 -1.70 8.10
N ASP A 161 -7.17 -0.48 8.66
CA ASP A 161 -8.38 0.21 9.11
C ASP A 161 -8.66 1.52 8.35
N PRO A 162 -9.87 1.70 7.77
CA PRO A 162 -10.21 2.92 7.04
C PRO A 162 -10.14 4.23 7.84
N VAL A 163 -10.47 4.21 9.15
CA VAL A 163 -10.46 5.41 9.99
C VAL A 163 -9.03 5.80 10.33
N LEU A 164 -8.20 4.83 10.72
CA LEU A 164 -6.77 5.08 10.97
C LEU A 164 -6.07 5.55 9.69
N THR A 165 -6.20 4.81 8.58
CA THR A 165 -5.55 5.14 7.31
C THR A 165 -5.98 6.51 6.81
N GLY A 166 -7.28 6.82 6.79
CA GLY A 166 -7.78 8.14 6.40
C GLY A 166 -7.25 9.28 7.28
N ALA A 167 -7.14 9.07 8.60
CA ALA A 167 -6.60 10.07 9.52
C ALA A 167 -5.10 10.32 9.32
N MET A 168 -4.31 9.25 9.18
CA MET A 168 -2.85 9.32 9.11
C MET A 168 -2.37 9.75 7.72
N ALA A 169 -2.86 9.11 6.66
CA ALA A 169 -2.55 9.47 5.28
C ALA A 169 -3.12 10.84 4.91
N GLY A 170 -4.36 11.16 5.36
CA GLY A 170 -4.95 12.48 5.16
C GLY A 170 -4.16 13.59 5.84
N ALA A 171 -3.61 13.36 7.03
CA ALA A 171 -2.73 14.34 7.66
C ALA A 171 -1.43 14.54 6.87
N TYR A 172 -0.80 13.46 6.40
CA TYR A 172 0.35 13.54 5.51
C TYR A 172 0.06 14.35 4.24
N VAL A 173 -1.09 14.12 3.60
CA VAL A 173 -1.59 14.90 2.45
C VAL A 173 -1.70 16.38 2.78
N ARG A 174 -2.37 16.76 3.89
CA ARG A 174 -2.49 18.18 4.29
C ARG A 174 -1.12 18.83 4.42
N GLY A 175 -0.19 18.15 5.09
CA GLY A 175 1.19 18.60 5.23
C GLY A 175 1.88 18.82 3.90
N LEU A 176 1.86 17.78 3.05
CA LEU A 176 2.53 17.73 1.75
C LEU A 176 2.06 18.85 0.81
N GLN A 177 0.74 19.06 0.74
CA GLN A 177 0.10 20.05 -0.13
C GLN A 177 0.12 21.46 0.45
N GLY A 178 0.37 21.60 1.77
CA GLY A 178 0.47 22.89 2.45
C GLY A 178 -0.84 23.41 3.03
N GLY A 179 -1.80 22.53 3.31
CA GLY A 179 -3.07 22.85 3.98
C GLY A 179 -4.20 21.90 3.60
N GLY A 180 -5.41 22.15 4.12
CA GLY A 180 -6.62 21.39 3.81
C GLY A 180 -7.30 21.83 2.49
N PRO A 181 -8.52 21.33 2.21
CA PRO A 181 -9.26 21.66 0.99
C PRO A 181 -9.44 23.17 0.75
N GLU A 182 -9.73 23.93 1.82
CA GLU A 182 -9.92 25.38 1.73
C GLU A 182 -8.60 26.12 1.45
N ASP A 183 -7.53 25.76 2.16
CA ASP A 183 -6.19 26.37 2.01
C ASP A 183 -5.60 26.11 0.63
N THR A 184 -5.88 24.92 0.09
CA THR A 184 -5.26 24.44 -1.16
C THR A 184 -6.06 24.80 -2.40
N ARG A 185 -7.18 25.52 -2.26
CA ARG A 185 -8.09 25.86 -3.37
C ARG A 185 -7.36 26.60 -4.50
N ASP A 186 -6.57 27.61 -4.15
CA ASP A 186 -5.87 28.45 -5.13
C ASP A 186 -4.37 28.15 -5.22
N HIS A 187 -3.77 27.63 -4.16
CA HIS A 187 -2.33 27.34 -4.10
C HIS A 187 -2.02 25.95 -3.52
N LEU A 188 -1.13 25.21 -4.17
CA LEU A 188 -0.60 23.92 -3.72
C LEU A 188 0.91 24.02 -3.53
N ARG A 189 1.43 23.53 -2.40
CA ARG A 189 2.88 23.30 -2.24
C ARG A 189 3.32 22.18 -3.16
N VAL A 190 2.63 21.05 -3.11
CA VAL A 190 2.83 19.86 -3.95
C VAL A 190 1.44 19.30 -4.23
N SER A 191 1.24 18.61 -5.34
CA SER A 191 0.03 17.82 -5.59
C SER A 191 0.24 16.42 -5.04
N ALA A 192 -0.62 15.96 -4.11
CA ALA A 192 -0.58 14.59 -3.59
C ALA A 192 -1.49 13.69 -4.45
N ALA A 193 -0.95 12.57 -4.92
CA ALA A 193 -1.70 11.56 -5.67
C ALA A 193 -1.91 10.31 -4.81
N LEU A 194 -3.16 10.09 -4.38
CA LEU A 194 -3.54 8.88 -3.66
C LEU A 194 -3.41 7.66 -4.58
N LYS A 195 -2.88 6.54 -4.08
CA LYS A 195 -2.74 5.33 -4.89
C LYS A 195 -3.07 4.05 -4.10
N HIS A 196 -3.55 2.99 -4.74
CA HIS A 196 -3.90 2.84 -6.15
C HIS A 196 -5.39 2.56 -6.24
N PHE A 197 -6.14 3.38 -6.98
CA PHE A 197 -7.59 3.33 -7.05
C PHE A 197 -8.08 2.24 -8.02
N PHE A 198 -8.74 1.18 -7.56
CA PHE A 198 -8.82 0.70 -6.17
C PHE A 198 -8.65 -0.82 -6.04
N ALA A 199 -8.50 -1.29 -4.80
CA ALA A 199 -8.39 -2.70 -4.42
C ALA A 199 -7.15 -3.42 -5.00
N ASN A 200 -6.00 -2.74 -4.99
CA ASN A 200 -4.73 -3.26 -5.50
C ASN A 200 -3.87 -3.83 -4.37
N ASN A 201 -4.29 -4.96 -3.79
CA ASN A 201 -3.67 -5.54 -2.59
C ASN A 201 -3.11 -6.96 -2.81
N VAL A 202 -2.70 -7.26 -4.05
CA VAL A 202 -2.05 -8.50 -4.48
C VAL A 202 -1.11 -8.13 -5.61
N GLU A 203 0.19 -8.40 -5.45
CA GLU A 203 1.19 -8.10 -6.47
C GLU A 203 1.26 -9.18 -7.56
N ASP A 204 1.09 -10.45 -7.17
CA ASP A 204 1.23 -11.56 -8.10
C ASP A 204 0.16 -11.49 -9.21
N GLY A 205 0.61 -11.18 -10.42
CA GLY A 205 -0.26 -11.02 -11.57
C GLY A 205 -1.20 -9.82 -11.51
N ARG A 206 -0.89 -8.80 -10.68
CA ARG A 206 -1.69 -7.58 -10.50
C ARG A 206 -2.17 -6.92 -11.79
N CYS A 207 -1.38 -7.02 -12.88
CA CYS A 207 -1.76 -6.43 -14.16
C CYS A 207 -2.72 -7.28 -14.99
N VAL A 208 -2.98 -8.56 -14.64
CA VAL A 208 -3.86 -9.46 -15.40
C VAL A 208 -5.01 -10.06 -14.57
N THR A 209 -4.98 -9.88 -13.25
CA THR A 209 -6.01 -10.40 -12.34
C THR A 209 -7.24 -9.49 -12.28
N SER A 210 -8.30 -10.00 -11.66
CA SER A 210 -9.49 -9.23 -11.31
C SER A 210 -9.96 -9.55 -9.89
N SER A 211 -10.13 -8.50 -9.09
CA SER A 211 -10.65 -8.55 -7.72
C SER A 211 -12.17 -8.59 -7.74
N THR A 212 -12.78 -9.54 -7.02
CA THR A 212 -14.25 -9.57 -6.83
C THR A 212 -14.62 -8.83 -5.55
N VAL A 213 -15.20 -7.64 -5.69
CA VAL A 213 -15.54 -6.75 -4.58
C VAL A 213 -17.04 -6.46 -4.57
N GLY A 214 -17.73 -6.93 -3.52
CA GLY A 214 -19.15 -6.64 -3.31
C GLY A 214 -19.42 -5.17 -2.98
N ALA A 215 -20.67 -4.72 -3.13
CA ALA A 215 -21.03 -3.31 -2.95
C ALA A 215 -20.68 -2.77 -1.56
N ARG A 216 -20.88 -3.58 -0.51
CA ARG A 216 -20.61 -3.18 0.87
C ARG A 216 -19.11 -3.04 1.16
N ASP A 217 -18.31 -4.02 0.81
CA ASP A 217 -16.84 -3.96 1.02
C ASP A 217 -16.23 -2.83 0.20
N ARG A 218 -16.70 -2.66 -1.05
CA ARG A 218 -16.30 -1.54 -1.91
C ARG A 218 -16.49 -0.20 -1.20
N ARG A 219 -17.67 0.03 -0.63
CA ARG A 219 -18.04 1.30 0.02
C ARG A 219 -17.38 1.47 1.39
N GLU A 220 -17.50 0.50 2.29
CA GLU A 220 -17.05 0.62 3.69
C GLU A 220 -15.54 0.45 3.88
N TYR A 221 -14.86 -0.24 2.97
CA TYR A 221 -13.45 -0.61 3.13
C TYR A 221 -12.58 0.00 2.03
N TYR A 222 -12.73 -0.43 0.77
CA TYR A 222 -11.75 -0.11 -0.27
C TYR A 222 -11.78 1.34 -0.76
N LEU A 223 -12.96 1.97 -0.81
CA LEU A 223 -13.11 3.37 -1.26
C LEU A 223 -13.03 4.38 -0.11
N GLU A 224 -13.32 3.95 1.11
CA GLU A 224 -13.40 4.85 2.27
C GLU A 224 -12.12 5.67 2.55
N PRO A 225 -10.89 5.12 2.46
CA PRO A 225 -9.69 5.94 2.65
C PRO A 225 -9.50 6.99 1.54
N PHE A 226 -9.84 6.67 0.28
CA PHE A 226 -9.80 7.64 -0.81
C PHE A 226 -10.76 8.81 -0.55
N ARG A 227 -12.02 8.50 -0.23
CA ARG A 227 -13.02 9.52 0.11
C ARG A 227 -12.53 10.45 1.22
N ARG A 228 -12.03 9.90 2.33
CA ARG A 228 -11.50 10.69 3.47
C ARG A 228 -10.36 11.60 3.05
N CYS A 229 -9.37 11.08 2.32
CA CYS A 229 -8.24 11.89 1.89
C CYS A 229 -8.64 12.96 0.86
N ILE A 230 -9.64 12.73 0.02
CA ILE A 230 -10.15 13.71 -0.94
C ILE A 230 -10.98 14.78 -0.22
N GLN A 231 -12.00 14.38 0.53
CA GLN A 231 -12.97 15.29 1.15
C GLN A 231 -12.38 16.03 2.36
N ASP A 232 -11.66 15.33 3.25
CA ASP A 232 -11.22 15.89 4.54
C ASP A 232 -9.81 16.48 4.47
N ALA A 233 -8.94 15.94 3.61
CA ALA A 233 -7.55 16.39 3.46
C ALA A 233 -7.29 17.17 2.17
N GLY A 234 -8.20 17.12 1.19
CA GLY A 234 -8.11 17.90 -0.05
C GLY A 234 -7.09 17.35 -1.04
N ALA A 235 -6.84 16.03 -1.04
CA ALA A 235 -5.95 15.39 -2.01
C ALA A 235 -6.28 15.87 -3.44
N SER A 236 -5.26 16.30 -4.19
CA SER A 236 -5.46 16.92 -5.50
C SER A 236 -5.27 15.95 -6.67
N SER A 237 -4.93 14.69 -6.40
CA SER A 237 -4.76 13.69 -7.45
C SER A 237 -5.02 12.27 -6.93
N VAL A 238 -5.30 11.36 -7.86
CA VAL A 238 -5.48 9.93 -7.63
C VAL A 238 -4.82 9.17 -8.78
N MET A 239 -4.15 8.07 -8.49
CA MET A 239 -3.61 7.12 -9.46
C MET A 239 -4.51 5.89 -9.55
N THR A 240 -4.93 5.50 -10.75
CA THR A 240 -5.72 4.27 -10.96
C THR A 240 -4.82 3.03 -10.85
N ALA A 241 -5.33 1.93 -10.34
CA ALA A 241 -4.61 0.67 -10.20
C ALA A 241 -4.45 -0.11 -11.52
N TYR A 242 -3.56 -1.11 -11.51
CA TYR A 242 -3.37 -2.05 -12.63
C TYR A 242 -4.47 -3.10 -12.75
N ASN A 243 -5.01 -3.57 -11.63
CA ASN A 243 -5.93 -4.70 -11.60
C ASN A 243 -7.28 -4.32 -12.22
N ALA A 244 -8.06 -5.35 -12.53
CA ALA A 244 -9.49 -5.15 -12.74
C ALA A 244 -10.24 -5.30 -11.42
N VAL A 245 -11.33 -4.56 -11.23
CA VAL A 245 -12.32 -4.85 -10.19
C VAL A 245 -13.62 -5.24 -10.87
N ASN A 246 -14.17 -6.39 -10.47
CA ASN A 246 -15.38 -6.96 -11.02
C ASN A 246 -15.34 -7.05 -12.57
N GLY A 247 -14.18 -7.40 -13.13
CA GLY A 247 -13.95 -7.59 -14.57
C GLY A 247 -13.61 -6.34 -15.39
N THR A 248 -13.62 -5.15 -14.82
CA THR A 248 -13.21 -3.90 -15.52
C THR A 248 -11.86 -3.44 -15.00
N VAL A 249 -10.88 -3.20 -15.89
CA VAL A 249 -9.60 -2.58 -15.51
C VAL A 249 -9.85 -1.18 -14.98
N GLU A 250 -9.24 -0.83 -13.85
CA GLU A 250 -9.52 0.42 -13.15
C GLU A 250 -9.28 1.67 -14.00
N MET A 251 -8.23 1.69 -14.84
CA MET A 251 -8.00 2.83 -15.75
C MET A 251 -9.11 3.03 -16.81
N HIS A 252 -9.97 2.02 -17.04
CA HIS A 252 -11.10 2.07 -17.96
C HIS A 252 -12.46 2.16 -17.23
N ASP A 253 -12.45 2.20 -15.91
CA ASP A 253 -13.66 2.11 -15.12
C ASP A 253 -14.35 3.47 -15.00
N ALA A 254 -15.60 3.55 -15.45
CA ALA A 254 -16.40 4.79 -15.38
C ALA A 254 -16.56 5.31 -13.95
N ARG A 255 -16.41 4.44 -12.94
CA ARG A 255 -16.43 4.79 -11.51
C ARG A 255 -15.30 5.74 -11.13
N VAL A 256 -14.19 5.79 -11.89
CA VAL A 256 -13.16 6.82 -11.72
C VAL A 256 -13.78 8.21 -11.83
N ARG A 257 -14.52 8.50 -12.91
CA ARG A 257 -15.24 9.76 -13.08
C ARG A 257 -16.40 9.91 -12.10
N GLU A 258 -17.24 8.89 -11.96
CA GLU A 258 -18.46 8.98 -11.14
C GLU A 258 -18.16 9.20 -9.65
N LEU A 259 -17.22 8.43 -9.09
CA LEU A 259 -16.87 8.51 -7.68
C LEU A 259 -15.94 9.69 -7.41
N LEU A 260 -14.79 9.75 -8.08
CA LEU A 260 -13.77 10.75 -7.72
C LEU A 260 -14.22 12.17 -8.02
N ARG A 261 -14.83 12.42 -9.18
CA ARG A 261 -15.28 13.78 -9.56
C ARG A 261 -16.70 14.06 -9.09
N GLY A 262 -17.59 13.07 -9.19
CA GLY A 262 -19.02 13.23 -8.86
C GLY A 262 -19.29 13.20 -7.36
N GLU A 263 -18.97 12.10 -6.69
CA GLU A 263 -19.28 11.90 -5.27
C GLU A 263 -18.24 12.55 -4.33
N ASP A 264 -16.95 12.33 -4.58
CA ASP A 264 -15.86 12.74 -3.69
C ASP A 264 -15.40 14.18 -3.93
N GLY A 265 -15.62 14.71 -5.14
CA GLY A 265 -15.31 16.10 -5.47
C GLY A 265 -13.82 16.40 -5.66
N LEU A 266 -13.04 15.41 -6.13
CA LEU A 266 -11.61 15.53 -6.41
C LEU A 266 -11.33 16.76 -7.30
N TYR A 267 -10.64 17.74 -6.72
CA TYR A 267 -10.25 18.96 -7.42
C TYR A 267 -8.79 18.86 -7.85
N GLY A 268 -8.56 18.48 -9.11
CA GLY A 268 -7.24 18.25 -9.69
C GLY A 268 -7.31 17.19 -10.76
N HIS A 269 -6.36 16.26 -10.82
CA HIS A 269 -6.20 15.33 -11.96
C HIS A 269 -6.01 13.87 -11.55
N VAL A 270 -6.47 12.94 -12.39
CA VAL A 270 -6.26 11.49 -12.25
C VAL A 270 -5.13 11.05 -13.17
N VAL A 271 -4.24 10.18 -12.68
CA VAL A 271 -3.16 9.57 -13.46
C VAL A 271 -3.38 8.06 -13.61
N SER A 272 -2.90 7.45 -14.70
CA SER A 272 -2.76 5.99 -14.73
C SER A 272 -1.58 5.54 -13.87
N ASP A 273 -1.54 4.27 -13.48
CA ASP A 273 -0.30 3.66 -12.99
C ASP A 273 0.76 3.56 -14.11
N GLY A 274 2.02 3.37 -13.72
CA GLY A 274 3.19 3.36 -14.61
C GLY A 274 3.15 2.24 -15.65
N GLY A 275 3.05 2.58 -16.93
CA GLY A 275 2.99 1.61 -18.02
C GLY A 275 1.64 0.89 -18.14
N ALA A 276 0.62 1.29 -17.37
CA ALA A 276 -0.69 0.64 -17.37
C ALA A 276 -1.33 0.61 -18.77
N MET A 277 -1.20 1.70 -19.53
CA MET A 277 -1.74 1.81 -20.89
C MET A 277 -1.19 0.72 -21.82
N ARG A 278 0.14 0.51 -21.80
CA ARG A 278 0.77 -0.55 -22.57
C ARG A 278 0.37 -1.94 -22.08
N LEU A 279 0.33 -2.16 -20.76
CA LEU A 279 0.02 -3.47 -20.17
C LEU A 279 -1.41 -3.93 -20.45
N VAL A 280 -2.37 -3.02 -20.47
CA VAL A 280 -3.77 -3.34 -20.77
C VAL A 280 -3.95 -3.89 -22.19
N HIS A 281 -3.20 -3.37 -23.16
CA HIS A 281 -3.21 -3.93 -24.52
C HIS A 281 -2.30 -5.16 -24.62
N ASP A 282 -1.02 -5.01 -24.27
CA ASP A 282 0.03 -5.95 -24.64
C ASP A 282 0.02 -7.23 -23.77
N ALA A 283 -0.44 -7.13 -22.52
CA ALA A 283 -0.44 -8.24 -21.56
C ALA A 283 -1.85 -8.79 -21.31
N ARG A 284 -2.86 -7.92 -21.09
CA ARG A 284 -4.24 -8.36 -20.85
C ARG A 284 -5.01 -8.68 -22.13
N GLY A 285 -4.79 -7.89 -23.19
CA GLY A 285 -5.57 -8.01 -24.44
C GLY A 285 -6.99 -7.47 -24.33
N ASP A 286 -7.26 -6.55 -23.39
CA ASP A 286 -8.61 -5.99 -23.14
C ASP A 286 -9.04 -4.98 -24.21
N THR A 287 -8.10 -4.54 -25.03
CA THR A 287 -8.30 -3.59 -26.13
C THR A 287 -7.60 -4.08 -27.40
N ASP A 288 -8.16 -3.71 -28.55
CA ASP A 288 -7.64 -4.05 -29.88
C ASP A 288 -6.39 -3.23 -30.27
N SER A 289 -6.15 -2.11 -29.58
CA SER A 289 -5.01 -1.21 -29.82
C SER A 289 -4.73 -0.30 -28.62
N HIS A 290 -3.51 0.24 -28.55
CA HIS A 290 -3.16 1.32 -27.62
C HIS A 290 -4.07 2.56 -27.77
N ALA A 291 -4.51 2.87 -28.99
CA ALA A 291 -5.44 3.97 -29.24
C ALA A 291 -6.81 3.75 -28.56
N GLN A 292 -7.31 2.52 -28.59
CA GLN A 292 -8.55 2.16 -27.88
C GLN A 292 -8.35 2.22 -26.35
N THR A 293 -7.17 1.84 -25.84
CA THR A 293 -6.82 1.99 -24.41
C THR A 293 -6.87 3.45 -23.98
N VAL A 294 -6.16 4.34 -24.68
CA VAL A 294 -6.18 5.78 -24.37
C VAL A 294 -7.60 6.33 -24.46
N ALA A 295 -8.36 5.95 -25.48
CA ALA A 295 -9.72 6.43 -25.64
C ALA A 295 -10.65 6.05 -24.48
N ARG A 296 -10.57 4.80 -24.02
CA ARG A 296 -11.36 4.34 -22.86
C ARG A 296 -10.91 5.02 -21.57
N ALA A 297 -9.60 5.21 -21.39
CA ALA A 297 -9.06 5.86 -20.20
C ALA A 297 -9.49 7.32 -20.06
N LEU A 298 -9.39 8.11 -21.14
CA LEU A 298 -9.83 9.51 -21.13
C LEU A 298 -11.32 9.62 -20.79
N LYS A 299 -12.15 8.75 -21.37
CA LYS A 299 -13.60 8.73 -21.12
C LYS A 299 -13.98 8.27 -19.71
N ALA A 300 -13.19 7.36 -19.14
CA ALA A 300 -13.33 6.92 -17.75
C ALA A 300 -12.95 8.00 -16.74
N GLY A 301 -12.20 9.05 -17.15
CA GLY A 301 -11.79 10.17 -16.31
C GLY A 301 -10.31 10.16 -15.92
N VAL A 302 -9.48 9.37 -16.61
CA VAL A 302 -8.02 9.46 -16.48
C VAL A 302 -7.53 10.68 -17.27
N ASP A 303 -6.81 11.59 -16.63
CA ASP A 303 -6.40 12.87 -17.23
C ASP A 303 -4.97 12.84 -17.76
N CYS A 304 -4.14 11.93 -17.26
CA CYS A 304 -2.73 11.81 -17.60
C CYS A 304 -2.32 10.33 -17.63
N ILE A 305 -1.73 9.91 -18.75
CA ILE A 305 -1.26 8.54 -18.96
C ILE A 305 0.22 8.48 -18.58
N VAL A 306 0.54 7.70 -17.54
CA VAL A 306 1.93 7.49 -17.09
C VAL A 306 2.53 6.37 -17.92
N ASP A 307 3.11 6.70 -19.07
CA ASP A 307 3.79 5.76 -19.96
C ASP A 307 4.81 6.52 -20.83
N ASP A 308 5.47 5.85 -21.77
CA ASP A 308 6.37 6.48 -22.73
C ASP A 308 5.63 7.61 -23.50
N PRO A 309 6.14 8.86 -23.47
CA PRO A 309 5.40 10.02 -23.98
C PRO A 309 5.18 9.98 -25.49
N ASP A 310 6.11 9.39 -26.24
CA ASP A 310 5.97 9.24 -27.69
C ASP A 310 4.89 8.20 -28.03
N LEU A 311 4.87 7.07 -27.31
CA LEU A 311 3.83 6.04 -27.43
C LEU A 311 2.44 6.59 -27.07
N VAL A 312 2.33 7.34 -25.96
CA VAL A 312 1.07 7.96 -25.53
C VAL A 312 0.57 8.93 -26.61
N ARG A 313 1.46 9.79 -27.13
CA ARG A 313 1.10 10.74 -28.18
C ARG A 313 0.67 10.03 -29.47
N GLU A 314 1.36 8.97 -29.88
CA GLU A 314 1.00 8.18 -31.05
C GLU A 314 -0.40 7.59 -30.89
N ALA A 315 -0.65 6.92 -29.77
CA ALA A 315 -1.94 6.30 -29.47
C ALA A 315 -3.08 7.33 -29.38
N ALA A 316 -2.87 8.45 -28.70
CA ALA A 316 -3.86 9.53 -28.62
C ALA A 316 -4.14 10.15 -30.00
N THR A 317 -3.10 10.32 -30.82
CA THR A 317 -3.23 10.82 -32.18
C THR A 317 -4.06 9.88 -33.05
N GLN A 318 -3.81 8.58 -32.94
CA GLN A 318 -4.60 7.57 -33.63
C GLN A 318 -6.06 7.58 -33.15
N ALA A 319 -6.28 7.60 -31.82
CA ALA A 319 -7.61 7.63 -31.22
C ALA A 319 -8.43 8.83 -31.72
N TYR A 320 -7.83 10.02 -31.78
CA TYR A 320 -8.49 11.22 -32.31
C TYR A 320 -8.77 11.12 -33.81
N ARG A 321 -7.83 10.62 -34.62
CA ARG A 321 -8.01 10.44 -36.08
C ARG A 321 -9.11 9.43 -36.41
N GLU A 322 -9.25 8.39 -35.60
CA GLU A 322 -10.27 7.35 -35.74
C GLU A 322 -11.63 7.75 -35.13
N GLY A 323 -11.71 8.91 -34.46
CA GLY A 323 -12.93 9.38 -33.79
C GLY A 323 -13.29 8.60 -32.54
N LEU A 324 -12.33 7.88 -31.94
CA LEU A 324 -12.51 7.17 -30.67
C LEU A 324 -12.58 8.15 -29.49
N VAL A 325 -11.94 9.31 -29.62
CA VAL A 325 -12.05 10.47 -28.72
C VAL A 325 -12.26 11.73 -29.54
N ASP A 326 -12.93 12.71 -28.95
CA ASP A 326 -13.07 14.05 -29.53
C ASP A 326 -12.27 15.11 -28.76
N ILE A 327 -12.39 16.38 -29.18
CA ILE A 327 -11.68 17.49 -28.54
C ILE A 327 -12.15 17.72 -27.11
N GLY A 328 -13.42 17.42 -26.79
CA GLY A 328 -13.99 17.55 -25.46
C GLY A 328 -13.40 16.56 -24.48
N ASP A 329 -13.23 15.29 -24.89
CA ASP A 329 -12.54 14.27 -24.09
C ASP A 329 -11.11 14.71 -23.72
N ILE A 330 -10.37 15.26 -24.69
CA ILE A 330 -8.99 15.73 -24.51
C ILE A 330 -8.95 17.00 -23.66
N ASP A 331 -9.86 17.94 -23.88
CA ASP A 331 -9.93 19.21 -23.14
C ASP A 331 -10.33 19.00 -21.69
N GLU A 332 -11.18 18.01 -21.38
CA GLU A 332 -11.49 17.64 -20.01
C GLU A 332 -10.23 17.17 -19.26
N ALA A 333 -9.43 16.28 -19.85
CA ALA A 333 -8.18 15.81 -19.28
C ALA A 333 -7.15 16.93 -19.04
N LEU A 334 -6.96 17.79 -20.05
CA LEU A 334 -6.03 18.92 -19.96
C LEU A 334 -6.52 19.98 -18.97
N ARG A 335 -7.82 20.21 -18.87
CA ARG A 335 -8.40 21.14 -17.89
C ARG A 335 -7.98 20.78 -16.48
N HIS A 336 -8.17 19.52 -16.10
CA HIS A 336 -7.81 18.99 -14.80
C HIS A 336 -6.31 19.11 -14.50
N SER A 337 -5.45 18.65 -15.41
CA SER A 337 -4.00 18.71 -15.22
C SER A 337 -3.47 20.15 -15.16
N PHE A 338 -3.99 21.07 -15.99
CA PHE A 338 -3.59 22.49 -15.94
C PHE A 338 -4.18 23.24 -14.74
N THR A 339 -5.36 22.87 -14.23
CA THR A 339 -5.85 23.36 -12.94
C THR A 339 -4.86 23.03 -11.82
N THR A 340 -4.32 21.81 -11.76
CA THR A 340 -3.26 21.48 -10.79
C THR A 340 -1.99 22.30 -11.02
N LYS A 341 -1.51 22.42 -12.27
CA LYS A 341 -0.31 23.20 -12.61
C LYS A 341 -0.43 24.69 -12.24
N LEU A 342 -1.61 25.28 -12.41
CA LEU A 342 -1.91 26.64 -11.96
C LEU A 342 -1.91 26.77 -10.44
N ARG A 343 -2.53 25.83 -9.71
CA ARG A 343 -2.47 25.82 -8.24
C ARG A 343 -1.05 25.64 -7.72
N LEU A 344 -0.20 24.90 -8.42
CA LEU A 344 1.24 24.80 -8.10
C LEU A 344 1.99 26.13 -8.33
N GLY A 345 1.36 27.13 -8.93
CA GLY A 345 1.90 28.45 -9.22
C GLY A 345 3.00 28.43 -10.27
N LEU A 346 2.90 27.54 -11.26
CA LEU A 346 3.87 27.43 -12.36
C LEU A 346 3.79 28.59 -13.36
N PHE A 347 2.65 29.28 -13.40
CA PHE A 347 2.37 30.39 -14.30
C PHE A 347 2.21 31.74 -13.58
N ASP A 348 2.59 31.78 -12.30
CA ASP A 348 2.42 32.94 -11.44
C ASP A 348 3.78 33.58 -11.14
N ALA A 349 3.76 34.87 -10.82
CA ALA A 349 4.90 35.58 -10.29
C ALA A 349 5.37 34.91 -8.99
N ARG A 350 6.69 34.85 -8.81
CA ARG A 350 7.27 34.20 -7.63
C ARG A 350 6.80 34.83 -6.31
N GLN A 351 6.42 36.11 -6.31
CA GLN A 351 5.98 36.82 -5.11
C GLN A 351 4.54 36.51 -4.70
N SER A 352 3.69 36.00 -5.61
CA SER A 352 2.30 35.66 -5.32
C SER A 352 2.11 34.21 -4.92
N ASN A 353 2.99 33.30 -5.36
CA ASN A 353 2.99 31.91 -4.89
C ASN A 353 3.65 31.79 -3.49
N PRO A 354 2.90 31.42 -2.44
CA PRO A 354 3.43 31.34 -1.06
C PRO A 354 4.54 30.29 -0.90
N PHE A 355 4.62 29.31 -1.80
CA PHE A 355 5.60 28.22 -1.75
C PHE A 355 6.82 28.44 -2.65
N ALA A 356 6.83 29.46 -3.51
CA ALA A 356 7.95 29.72 -4.41
C ALA A 356 9.17 30.38 -3.72
N ALA A 357 9.02 30.76 -2.44
CA ALA A 357 10.09 31.32 -1.63
C ALA A 357 10.97 30.25 -0.94
N VAL A 358 10.59 28.97 -0.95
CA VAL A 358 11.32 27.87 -0.30
C VAL A 358 12.82 27.89 -0.68
N PRO A 359 13.75 27.95 0.28
CA PRO A 359 15.19 27.93 0.01
C PRO A 359 15.63 26.64 -0.69
N ALA A 360 16.60 26.75 -1.60
CA ALA A 360 17.13 25.57 -2.29
C ALA A 360 17.91 24.63 -1.36
N ASP A 361 18.40 25.12 -0.21
CA ASP A 361 19.14 24.37 0.81
C ASP A 361 18.25 23.84 1.94
N ALA A 362 16.93 23.81 1.76
CA ALA A 362 16.00 23.29 2.75
C ALA A 362 15.95 21.74 2.81
N VAL A 363 16.57 21.04 1.86
CA VAL A 363 16.69 19.57 1.83
C VAL A 363 17.67 19.08 2.89
N ASP A 364 17.33 18.00 3.61
CA ASP A 364 18.13 17.44 4.72
C ASP A 364 18.54 18.54 5.72
N SER A 365 17.59 19.39 6.11
CA SER A 365 17.85 20.43 7.09
C SER A 365 17.98 19.83 8.50
N ALA A 366 18.65 20.53 9.42
CA ALA A 366 18.75 20.07 10.81
C ALA A 366 17.38 19.97 11.50
N GLU A 367 16.39 20.76 11.06
CA GLU A 367 15.01 20.65 11.53
C GLU A 367 14.33 19.39 10.98
N HIS A 368 14.54 19.09 9.71
CA HIS A 368 13.99 17.90 9.07
C HIS A 368 14.54 16.62 9.69
N ARG A 369 15.86 16.54 9.94
CA ARG A 369 16.46 15.42 10.67
C ARG A 369 15.90 15.23 12.08
N ARG A 370 15.65 16.32 12.82
CA ARG A 370 15.01 16.24 14.15
C ARG A 370 13.58 15.74 14.07
N LEU A 371 12.83 16.15 13.05
CA LEU A 371 11.47 15.66 12.84
C LEU A 371 11.47 14.19 12.41
N ALA A 372 12.36 13.78 11.52
CA ALA A 372 12.53 12.38 11.15
C ALA A 372 12.83 11.52 12.37
N ARG A 373 13.77 11.95 13.22
CA ARG A 373 14.04 11.31 14.50
C ARG A 373 12.79 11.20 15.39
N GLN A 374 12.03 12.29 15.52
CA GLN A 374 10.79 12.29 16.30
C GLN A 374 9.76 11.28 15.76
N VAL A 375 9.55 11.22 14.44
CA VAL A 375 8.65 10.25 13.81
C VAL A 375 9.11 8.82 14.12
N THR A 376 10.41 8.55 14.00
CA THR A 376 10.99 7.23 14.28
C THR A 376 10.82 6.84 15.75
N ASP A 377 11.21 7.70 16.69
CA ASP A 377 11.09 7.46 18.14
C ASP A 377 9.63 7.11 18.54
N GLU A 378 8.67 7.81 17.93
CA GLU A 378 7.25 7.65 18.25
C GLU A 378 6.58 6.47 17.53
N SER A 379 7.24 5.91 16.50
CA SER A 379 6.78 4.75 15.73
C SER A 379 7.13 3.40 16.34
N LEU A 380 8.12 3.35 17.25
CA LEU A 380 8.58 2.11 17.83
C LEU A 380 7.49 1.43 18.66
N VAL A 381 7.22 0.16 18.34
CA VAL A 381 6.19 -0.64 19.00
C VAL A 381 6.86 -1.67 19.91
N LEU A 382 6.63 -1.54 21.22
CA LEU A 382 7.05 -2.56 22.17
C LEU A 382 6.01 -3.69 22.17
N LEU A 383 6.29 -4.80 21.49
CA LEU A 383 5.36 -5.92 21.37
C LEU A 383 5.24 -6.70 22.68
N LYS A 384 6.37 -6.92 23.35
CA LYS A 384 6.45 -7.66 24.61
C LYS A 384 7.53 -7.10 25.52
N ASN A 385 7.29 -7.13 26.83
CA ASN A 385 8.31 -6.86 27.84
C ASN A 385 7.97 -7.50 29.19
N ASP A 386 8.72 -8.53 29.57
CA ASP A 386 8.65 -9.25 30.85
C ASP A 386 9.56 -8.64 31.93
N GLY A 387 9.93 -7.35 31.77
CA GLY A 387 10.72 -6.58 32.71
C GLY A 387 12.21 -6.47 32.39
N LEU A 388 12.66 -6.98 31.23
CA LEU A 388 14.03 -6.80 30.77
C LEU A 388 14.29 -5.35 30.33
N LEU A 389 13.35 -4.74 29.60
CA LEU A 389 13.49 -3.35 29.14
C LEU A 389 12.89 -2.35 30.14
N PRO A 390 13.48 -1.16 30.31
CA PRO A 390 14.72 -0.70 29.66
C PRO A 390 15.97 -1.38 30.21
N LEU A 391 16.95 -1.64 29.33
CA LEU A 391 18.22 -2.24 29.67
C LEU A 391 18.98 -1.36 30.66
N ARG A 392 19.32 -1.91 31.82
CA ARG A 392 20.11 -1.23 32.85
C ARG A 392 21.55 -1.66 32.76
N MET A 393 22.45 -0.70 32.56
CA MET A 393 23.88 -0.97 32.46
C MET A 393 24.49 -1.17 33.86
N PRO A 394 25.25 -2.25 34.11
CA PRO A 394 26.07 -2.38 35.31
C PRO A 394 27.05 -1.19 35.38
N HIS A 395 27.10 -0.48 36.49
CA HIS A 395 28.10 0.57 36.68
C HIS A 395 29.49 -0.07 36.92
N ALA A 396 30.50 0.46 36.23
CA ALA A 396 31.88 0.04 36.43
C ALA A 396 32.42 0.61 37.74
N ASP A 397 32.32 -0.14 38.83
CA ASP A 397 33.08 0.13 40.04
C ASP A 397 34.56 -0.13 39.71
N GLY A 398 35.47 0.77 40.14
CA GLY A 398 36.88 0.94 39.68
C GLY A 398 37.86 -0.24 39.83
N GLY A 399 37.48 -1.42 39.33
CA GLY A 399 38.22 -2.68 39.29
C GLY A 399 37.51 -3.81 38.53
N THR A 400 36.29 -3.58 38.00
CA THR A 400 35.49 -4.56 37.24
C THR A 400 35.73 -4.41 35.73
N PRO A 401 35.77 -5.50 34.93
CA PRO A 401 35.76 -5.38 33.47
C PRO A 401 34.55 -4.57 32.98
N PRO A 402 34.66 -3.89 31.82
CA PRO A 402 33.56 -3.11 31.26
C PRO A 402 32.37 -4.04 30.97
N ALA A 403 31.15 -3.53 31.17
CA ALA A 403 29.94 -4.24 30.77
C ALA A 403 30.01 -4.57 29.26
N ARG A 404 29.52 -5.74 28.87
CA ARG A 404 29.57 -6.24 27.50
C ARG A 404 28.17 -6.42 26.94
N ILE A 405 27.91 -5.79 25.80
CA ILE A 405 26.69 -5.99 25.01
C ILE A 405 27.06 -6.77 23.75
N ALA A 406 26.27 -7.78 23.41
CA ALA A 406 26.33 -8.42 22.10
C ALA A 406 25.15 -7.95 21.23
N VAL A 407 25.41 -7.32 20.08
CA VAL A 407 24.41 -7.03 19.06
C VAL A 407 24.55 -8.05 17.94
N VAL A 408 23.58 -8.94 17.80
CA VAL A 408 23.74 -10.16 17.00
C VAL A 408 22.59 -10.36 16.02
N GLY A 409 22.92 -10.68 14.77
CA GLY A 409 21.96 -11.05 13.74
C GLY A 409 22.17 -10.30 12.43
N PRO A 410 21.46 -10.69 11.36
CA PRO A 410 21.69 -10.18 10.00
C PRO A 410 21.46 -8.66 9.88
N LEU A 411 20.70 -8.07 10.81
CA LEU A 411 20.38 -6.64 10.82
C LEU A 411 21.17 -5.84 11.87
N ALA A 412 22.12 -6.47 12.56
CA ALA A 412 22.87 -5.82 13.65
C ALA A 412 23.64 -4.58 13.19
N ASP A 413 24.31 -4.65 12.04
CA ASP A 413 25.18 -3.59 11.49
C ASP A 413 24.78 -3.26 10.04
N ARG A 414 23.45 -3.24 9.78
CA ARG A 414 22.90 -3.00 8.44
C ARG A 414 21.79 -1.96 8.46
N TRP A 415 21.78 -1.14 7.41
CA TRP A 415 20.67 -0.30 7.01
C TRP A 415 20.37 -0.60 5.54
N TYR A 416 19.10 -0.87 5.21
CA TYR A 416 18.70 -1.22 3.85
C TYR A 416 17.94 -0.07 3.19
N ARG A 417 18.23 0.12 1.91
CA ARG A 417 17.47 0.99 1.00
C ARG A 417 16.19 0.27 0.56
N ASP A 418 15.11 1.02 0.43
CA ASP A 418 13.82 0.60 -0.14
C ASP A 418 13.54 1.34 -1.47
N TRP A 419 12.40 1.09 -2.12
CA TRP A 419 12.09 1.66 -3.44
C TRP A 419 11.51 3.06 -3.43
N TYR A 420 10.73 3.44 -2.43
CA TYR A 420 9.87 4.62 -2.49
C TYR A 420 10.29 5.76 -1.54
N GLY A 421 11.39 5.57 -0.81
CA GLY A 421 12.11 6.60 -0.08
C GLY A 421 13.37 7.07 -0.79
N GLY A 422 13.85 8.25 -0.40
CA GLY A 422 15.11 8.79 -0.91
C GLY A 422 16.35 8.28 -0.17
N GLU A 423 17.52 8.71 -0.63
CA GLU A 423 18.80 8.28 -0.05
C GLU A 423 19.30 9.29 1.01
N PRO A 424 19.26 8.96 2.32
CA PRO A 424 19.68 9.90 3.35
C PRO A 424 21.20 10.08 3.35
N ASN A 425 21.64 11.32 3.59
CA ASN A 425 23.05 11.66 3.73
C ASN A 425 23.72 11.01 4.95
N LEU A 426 22.95 10.74 6.00
CA LEU A 426 23.40 10.10 7.24
C LEU A 426 22.38 9.06 7.65
N HIS A 427 22.84 7.86 8.01
CA HIS A 427 22.00 6.82 8.61
C HIS A 427 22.73 6.08 9.73
N ALA A 428 21.99 5.54 10.70
CA ALA A 428 22.54 4.77 11.82
C ALA A 428 22.02 3.33 11.80
N THR A 429 22.94 2.36 11.90
CA THR A 429 22.59 0.95 12.13
C THR A 429 22.25 0.71 13.61
N ILE A 430 21.62 -0.42 13.94
CA ILE A 430 21.31 -0.77 15.34
C ILE A 430 22.59 -0.79 16.18
N ALA A 431 23.68 -1.37 15.66
CA ALA A 431 24.98 -1.37 16.32
C ALA A 431 25.55 0.03 16.55
N ASP A 432 25.41 0.95 15.59
CA ASP A 432 25.87 2.34 15.75
C ASP A 432 25.12 3.04 16.88
N GLY A 433 23.78 2.96 16.89
CA GLY A 433 22.98 3.54 17.96
C GLY A 433 23.33 2.96 19.35
N VAL A 434 23.53 1.64 19.43
CA VAL A 434 23.94 0.97 20.68
C VAL A 434 25.33 1.42 21.13
N ARG A 435 26.30 1.54 20.22
CA ARG A 435 27.65 2.05 20.54
C ARG A 435 27.58 3.48 21.07
N ASP A 436 26.78 4.33 20.43
CA ASP A 436 26.66 5.75 20.76
C ASP A 436 26.03 5.96 22.15
N ILE A 437 24.93 5.26 22.47
CA ILE A 437 24.28 5.40 23.78
C ILE A 437 25.06 4.72 24.92
N ALA A 438 25.73 3.60 24.64
CA ALA A 438 26.51 2.88 25.66
C ALA A 438 27.77 3.64 26.08
N GLY A 439 28.38 4.39 25.16
CA GLY A 439 29.51 5.29 25.43
C GLY A 439 30.87 4.60 25.62
N ALA A 440 31.90 5.43 25.77
CA ALA A 440 33.31 5.01 25.85
C ALA A 440 33.63 4.33 27.20
N GLY A 441 33.24 3.07 27.35
CA GLY A 441 33.44 2.28 28.57
C GLY A 441 32.69 0.95 28.59
N VAL A 442 31.92 0.66 27.55
CA VAL A 442 31.17 -0.58 27.34
C VAL A 442 31.77 -1.29 26.13
N ASP A 443 31.94 -2.60 26.22
CA ASP A 443 32.36 -3.43 25.10
C ASP A 443 31.14 -3.85 24.28
N VAL A 444 30.90 -3.20 23.15
CA VAL A 444 29.83 -3.56 22.21
C VAL A 444 30.39 -4.46 21.12
N ALA A 445 30.13 -5.75 21.25
CA ALA A 445 30.52 -6.75 20.26
C ALA A 445 29.38 -6.97 19.26
N VAL A 446 29.72 -7.06 17.98
CA VAL A 446 28.74 -7.14 16.89
C VAL A 446 29.07 -8.34 16.01
N ASP A 447 28.05 -9.15 15.68
CA ASP A 447 28.19 -10.33 14.83
C ASP A 447 26.93 -10.51 13.97
N ASP A 448 27.08 -10.75 12.68
CA ASP A 448 25.94 -10.99 11.78
C ASP A 448 25.28 -12.37 11.96
N ALA A 449 25.93 -13.27 12.71
CA ALA A 449 25.56 -14.66 12.94
C ALA A 449 25.41 -15.53 11.67
N LEU A 450 25.98 -15.08 10.54
CA LEU A 450 25.89 -15.79 9.27
C LEU A 450 26.87 -16.97 9.21
N ASP A 451 26.42 -18.04 8.56
CA ASP A 451 27.27 -19.19 8.24
C ASP A 451 28.33 -18.76 7.23
N VAL A 452 29.58 -19.20 7.45
CA VAL A 452 30.65 -19.06 6.47
C VAL A 452 30.71 -20.33 5.65
N VAL A 453 30.56 -20.19 4.33
CA VAL A 453 30.39 -21.31 3.41
C VAL A 453 31.32 -21.24 2.21
N LEU A 454 31.59 -22.39 1.59
CA LEU A 454 32.16 -22.51 0.25
C LEU A 454 31.09 -23.04 -0.69
N LEU A 455 30.97 -22.44 -1.87
CA LEU A 455 30.03 -22.88 -2.91
C LEU A 455 30.73 -23.86 -3.86
N LYS A 456 30.04 -24.94 -4.24
CA LYS A 456 30.48 -25.87 -5.28
C LYS A 456 29.44 -26.01 -6.37
N PHE A 457 29.88 -25.89 -7.61
CA PHE A 457 29.07 -26.12 -8.80
C PHE A 457 29.58 -27.36 -9.53
N ASP A 458 28.77 -28.40 -9.61
CA ASP A 458 29.14 -29.71 -10.18
C ASP A 458 30.47 -30.25 -9.59
N GLY A 459 30.61 -30.14 -8.27
CA GLY A 459 31.79 -30.64 -7.53
C GLY A 459 33.05 -29.78 -7.62
N ARG A 460 33.02 -28.62 -8.30
CA ARG A 460 34.13 -27.64 -8.33
C ARG A 460 33.80 -26.43 -7.47
N TYR A 461 34.77 -25.96 -6.69
CA TYR A 461 34.60 -24.80 -5.80
C TYR A 461 34.51 -23.49 -6.58
N ALA A 462 33.76 -22.52 -6.07
CA ALA A 462 33.77 -21.15 -6.57
C ALA A 462 34.91 -20.35 -5.96
N ALA A 463 35.69 -19.67 -6.80
CA ALA A 463 36.73 -18.72 -6.43
C ALA A 463 36.48 -17.36 -7.10
N LEU A 464 36.98 -16.28 -6.50
CA LEU A 464 36.97 -14.96 -7.12
C LEU A 464 38.21 -14.75 -7.98
N GLY A 465 38.01 -14.32 -9.23
CA GLY A 465 39.08 -13.75 -10.05
C GLY A 465 39.46 -12.33 -9.60
N ASP A 466 40.54 -11.80 -10.18
CA ASP A 466 41.01 -10.42 -9.93
C ASP A 466 39.95 -9.36 -10.31
N ASP A 467 39.00 -9.71 -11.17
CA ASP A 467 37.85 -8.92 -11.60
C ASP A 467 36.61 -9.10 -10.71
N ALA A 468 36.76 -9.78 -9.56
CA ALA A 468 35.69 -10.16 -8.65
C ALA A 468 34.59 -11.04 -9.27
N ARG A 469 34.84 -11.65 -10.45
CA ARG A 469 33.93 -12.62 -11.08
C ARG A 469 34.19 -14.04 -10.56
N LEU A 470 33.14 -14.84 -10.48
CA LEU A 470 33.23 -16.22 -10.02
C LEU A 470 33.80 -17.16 -11.10
N ARG A 471 34.74 -18.01 -10.67
CA ARG A 471 35.38 -19.04 -11.48
C ARG A 471 35.39 -20.37 -10.73
N ALA A 472 35.20 -21.47 -11.45
CA ALA A 472 35.25 -22.80 -10.89
C ALA A 472 36.69 -23.30 -10.75
N VAL A 473 37.08 -23.71 -9.55
CA VAL A 473 38.41 -24.24 -9.20
C VAL A 473 38.28 -25.64 -8.57
N GLY A 474 39.35 -26.43 -8.66
CA GLY A 474 39.36 -27.82 -8.16
C GLY A 474 39.70 -27.98 -6.69
N ASP A 475 40.28 -26.96 -6.05
CA ASP A 475 40.80 -27.02 -4.67
C ASP A 475 40.03 -26.09 -3.74
N ALA A 476 39.59 -26.61 -2.59
CA ALA A 476 38.93 -25.85 -1.54
C ALA A 476 39.80 -24.71 -0.99
N ALA A 477 41.13 -24.86 -1.01
CA ALA A 477 42.05 -23.83 -0.54
C ALA A 477 42.09 -22.58 -1.43
N GLN A 478 41.59 -22.68 -2.67
CA GLN A 478 41.46 -21.56 -3.61
C GLN A 478 40.04 -20.97 -3.60
N ALA A 479 39.11 -21.59 -2.88
CA ALA A 479 37.72 -21.20 -2.87
C ALA A 479 37.51 -19.86 -2.15
N GLU A 480 36.59 -19.06 -2.65
CA GLU A 480 36.10 -17.89 -1.93
C GLU A 480 35.21 -18.33 -0.77
N ARG A 481 35.35 -17.63 0.35
CA ARG A 481 34.49 -17.79 1.52
C ARG A 481 33.34 -16.80 1.44
N PHE A 482 32.12 -17.27 1.59
CA PHE A 482 30.92 -16.43 1.59
C PHE A 482 30.22 -16.48 2.94
N ARG A 483 29.68 -15.34 3.36
CA ARG A 483 28.66 -15.28 4.40
C ARG A 483 27.31 -15.52 3.75
N LEU A 484 26.62 -16.59 4.17
CA LEU A 484 25.32 -16.98 3.65
C LEU A 484 24.22 -16.46 4.58
N GLN A 485 23.29 -15.70 4.00
CA GLN A 485 22.05 -15.29 4.66
C GLN A 485 20.85 -15.92 3.96
N ASP A 486 20.00 -16.58 4.75
CA ASP A 486 18.71 -17.13 4.34
C ASP A 486 17.60 -16.22 4.88
N TRP A 487 16.89 -15.56 3.96
CA TRP A 487 15.80 -14.63 4.25
C TRP A 487 14.45 -15.34 4.41
N GLY A 488 14.39 -16.67 4.37
CA GLY A 488 13.17 -17.44 4.33
C GLY A 488 12.68 -17.65 2.89
N HIS A 489 11.72 -18.56 2.72
CA HIS A 489 11.08 -18.87 1.43
C HIS A 489 12.03 -19.21 0.28
N GLY A 490 13.26 -19.63 0.60
CA GLY A 490 14.29 -19.98 -0.40
C GLY A 490 15.11 -18.80 -0.91
N ALA A 491 14.88 -17.58 -0.41
CA ALA A 491 15.66 -16.39 -0.78
C ALA A 491 17.01 -16.36 -0.04
N LEU A 492 18.09 -16.56 -0.78
CA LEU A 492 19.46 -16.62 -0.27
C LEU A 492 20.29 -15.44 -0.80
N THR A 493 21.16 -14.90 0.03
CA THR A 493 22.16 -13.91 -0.38
C THR A 493 23.55 -14.32 0.11
N PHE A 494 24.58 -13.95 -0.66
CA PHE A 494 25.97 -14.32 -0.39
C PHE A 494 26.84 -13.07 -0.38
N VAL A 495 27.57 -12.85 0.72
CA VAL A 495 28.56 -11.76 0.84
C VAL A 495 29.96 -12.36 0.84
N SER A 496 30.82 -11.92 -0.08
CA SER A 496 32.21 -12.37 -0.15
C SER A 496 33.03 -11.84 1.03
N GLU A 497 33.81 -12.69 1.70
CA GLU A 497 34.71 -12.24 2.77
C GLU A 497 35.92 -11.48 2.21
N THR A 498 36.32 -11.75 0.96
CA THR A 498 37.44 -11.04 0.30
C THR A 498 37.07 -9.60 -0.07
N THR A 499 35.86 -9.38 -0.59
CA THR A 499 35.44 -8.07 -1.10
C THR A 499 34.53 -7.30 -0.15
N GLY A 500 33.88 -7.97 0.81
CA GLY A 500 32.85 -7.40 1.66
C GLY A 500 31.53 -7.10 0.94
N ARG A 501 31.37 -7.55 -0.32
CA ARG A 501 30.26 -7.21 -1.21
C ARG A 501 29.40 -8.41 -1.57
N TYR A 502 28.14 -8.15 -1.89
CA TYR A 502 27.15 -9.13 -2.31
C TYR A 502 27.47 -9.67 -3.70
N LEU A 503 27.19 -10.95 -3.84
CA LEU A 503 27.16 -11.66 -5.12
C LEU A 503 25.96 -11.18 -5.94
N THR A 504 26.16 -10.90 -7.22
CA THR A 504 25.13 -10.43 -8.15
C THR A 504 25.40 -10.95 -9.56
N ALA A 505 24.37 -11.03 -10.40
CA ALA A 505 24.54 -11.29 -11.83
C ALA A 505 24.69 -9.99 -12.63
N LEU A 506 25.60 -10.01 -13.61
CA LEU A 506 25.81 -8.96 -14.60
C LEU A 506 25.01 -9.25 -15.86
N ASP A 507 24.75 -8.21 -16.66
CA ASP A 507 23.97 -8.33 -17.90
C ASP A 507 24.61 -9.29 -18.91
N ASP A 508 25.95 -9.42 -18.90
CA ASP A 508 26.70 -10.41 -19.69
C ASP A 508 26.54 -11.87 -19.18
N GLY A 509 25.75 -12.09 -18.13
CA GLY A 509 25.49 -13.38 -17.50
C GLY A 509 26.54 -13.79 -16.45
N SER A 510 27.66 -13.09 -16.33
CA SER A 510 28.67 -13.43 -15.32
C SER A 510 28.21 -13.08 -13.91
N ILE A 511 28.66 -13.87 -12.92
CA ILE A 511 28.33 -13.66 -11.52
C ILE A 511 29.54 -13.07 -10.80
N ALA A 512 29.35 -11.99 -10.04
CA ALA A 512 30.43 -11.24 -9.42
C ALA A 512 30.09 -10.72 -8.01
N ALA A 513 31.10 -10.57 -7.15
CA ALA A 513 30.94 -10.00 -5.80
C ALA A 513 31.27 -8.50 -5.79
N ILE A 514 30.32 -7.67 -6.24
CA ILE A 514 30.57 -6.24 -6.50
C ILE A 514 29.52 -5.29 -5.93
N LYS A 515 28.40 -5.79 -5.41
CA LYS A 515 27.27 -4.96 -4.99
C LYS A 515 27.34 -4.69 -3.47
N ASP A 516 27.13 -3.46 -3.03
CA ASP A 516 27.21 -3.12 -1.61
C ASP A 516 25.98 -3.58 -0.81
N MET A 517 24.82 -3.68 -1.45
CA MET A 517 23.57 -4.17 -0.87
C MET A 517 22.59 -4.68 -1.94
N PRO A 518 21.66 -5.61 -1.60
CA PRO A 518 20.57 -5.99 -2.48
C PRO A 518 19.72 -4.77 -2.83
N PHE A 519 19.64 -4.42 -4.11
CA PHE A 519 18.83 -3.29 -4.56
C PHE A 519 18.73 -3.23 -6.09
N GLY A 520 17.51 -3.01 -6.57
CA GLY A 520 17.15 -2.78 -7.98
C GLY A 520 15.70 -3.19 -8.21
N TRP A 521 15.13 -2.86 -9.37
CA TRP A 521 13.81 -3.38 -9.76
C TRP A 521 13.81 -4.92 -9.82
N PHE A 522 14.90 -5.45 -10.39
CA PHE A 522 15.22 -6.87 -10.41
C PHE A 522 16.38 -7.10 -9.46
N VAL A 523 16.09 -7.65 -8.27
CA VAL A 523 17.11 -7.85 -7.22
C VAL A 523 18.00 -9.04 -7.58
N LYS A 524 19.04 -8.76 -8.38
CA LYS A 524 20.01 -9.75 -8.88
C LYS A 524 20.95 -10.30 -7.81
N GLU A 525 20.81 -9.86 -6.56
CA GLU A 525 21.57 -10.36 -5.41
C GLU A 525 20.91 -11.55 -4.71
N THR A 526 19.65 -11.86 -5.05
CA THR A 526 18.86 -12.95 -4.46
C THR A 526 18.96 -14.21 -5.32
N PHE A 527 19.32 -15.31 -4.66
CA PHE A 527 19.44 -16.64 -5.26
C PHE A 527 18.50 -17.62 -4.56
N HIS A 528 18.10 -18.68 -5.25
CA HIS A 528 17.27 -19.74 -4.69
C HIS A 528 17.65 -21.11 -5.25
N ARG A 529 17.12 -22.18 -4.67
CA ARG A 529 17.34 -23.54 -5.19
C ARG A 529 16.08 -24.03 -5.89
N ASP A 530 16.25 -24.58 -7.09
CA ASP A 530 15.17 -25.28 -7.78
C ASP A 530 14.95 -26.69 -7.20
N ALA A 531 13.97 -27.41 -7.76
CA ALA A 531 13.62 -28.77 -7.34
C ALA A 531 14.72 -29.81 -7.59
N ASP A 532 15.64 -29.54 -8.53
CA ASP A 532 16.77 -30.41 -8.88
C ASP A 532 18.04 -30.08 -8.06
N GLY A 533 17.98 -29.04 -7.22
CA GLY A 533 19.08 -28.59 -6.36
C GLY A 533 20.08 -27.67 -7.07
N ASN A 534 19.74 -27.14 -8.25
CA ASN A 534 20.54 -26.13 -8.91
C ASN A 534 20.34 -24.78 -8.22
N LEU A 535 21.40 -23.99 -8.13
CA LEU A 535 21.26 -22.59 -7.77
C LEU A 535 20.66 -21.84 -8.95
N CYS A 536 19.59 -21.11 -8.69
CA CYS A 536 18.97 -20.21 -9.65
C CYS A 536 19.13 -18.78 -9.13
N ILE A 537 19.13 -17.86 -10.07
CA ILE A 537 18.97 -16.44 -9.83
C ILE A 537 17.69 -16.01 -10.56
N TYR A 538 17.04 -14.96 -10.05
CA TYR A 538 15.97 -14.19 -10.68
C TYR A 538 15.29 -14.80 -11.94
N SER A 539 13.98 -15.04 -11.89
CA SER A 539 13.20 -15.73 -12.96
C SER A 539 13.66 -17.16 -13.25
N ASP A 540 14.08 -17.89 -12.22
CA ASP A 540 14.53 -19.29 -12.29
C ASP A 540 15.66 -19.54 -13.30
N VAL A 541 16.51 -18.54 -13.55
CA VAL A 541 17.66 -18.68 -14.43
C VAL A 541 18.73 -19.52 -13.72
N PRO A 542 19.09 -20.71 -14.23
CA PRO A 542 20.01 -21.58 -13.53
C PRO A 542 21.44 -21.06 -13.64
N VAL A 543 22.19 -21.16 -12.55
CA VAL A 543 23.62 -20.91 -12.52
C VAL A 543 24.35 -22.15 -13.02
N SER A 544 25.36 -21.96 -13.87
CA SER A 544 26.12 -23.02 -14.52
C SER A 544 27.62 -22.69 -14.57
N VAL A 545 28.44 -23.68 -14.93
CA VAL A 545 29.85 -23.46 -15.22
C VAL A 545 30.09 -23.61 -16.72
N ASP A 546 30.61 -22.58 -17.37
CA ASP A 546 30.87 -22.59 -18.81
C ASP A 546 32.14 -23.37 -19.19
N GLY A 547 32.42 -23.43 -20.50
CA GLY A 547 33.58 -24.15 -21.06
C GLY A 547 34.94 -23.57 -20.66
N ASP A 548 34.99 -22.30 -20.27
CA ASP A 548 36.20 -21.62 -19.80
C ASP A 548 36.33 -21.69 -18.26
N GLY A 549 35.37 -22.31 -17.58
CA GLY A 549 35.33 -22.46 -16.14
C GLY A 549 34.76 -21.25 -15.41
N ASN A 550 34.11 -20.30 -16.09
CA ASN A 550 33.40 -19.21 -15.42
C ASN A 550 32.07 -19.69 -14.86
N ILE A 551 31.67 -19.15 -13.71
CA ILE A 551 30.35 -19.40 -13.13
C ILE A 551 29.41 -18.29 -13.61
N VAL A 552 28.35 -18.67 -14.31
CA VAL A 552 27.48 -17.76 -15.06
C VAL A 552 26.01 -18.15 -14.90
N ALA A 553 25.12 -17.17 -14.93
CA ALA A 553 23.70 -17.37 -15.16
C ALA A 553 23.47 -17.83 -16.61
N ALA A 554 22.98 -19.06 -16.78
CA ALA A 554 22.90 -19.71 -18.08
C ALA A 554 21.81 -19.07 -18.96
N GLY A 555 22.19 -18.60 -20.15
CA GLY A 555 21.28 -17.86 -21.04
C GLY A 555 21.38 -16.33 -20.93
N GLY A 556 22.24 -15.81 -20.03
CA GLY A 556 22.43 -14.37 -19.81
C GLY A 556 21.43 -13.80 -18.81
N THR A 557 21.66 -12.56 -18.36
CA THR A 557 20.69 -11.79 -17.57
C THR A 557 20.36 -10.45 -18.22
N ASP A 558 20.45 -10.36 -19.56
CA ASP A 558 20.05 -9.17 -20.30
C ASP A 558 18.53 -8.98 -20.21
N LEU A 559 18.11 -8.15 -19.25
CA LEU A 559 16.72 -7.86 -18.93
C LEU A 559 16.13 -6.76 -19.82
N ALA A 560 16.85 -6.25 -20.83
CA ALA A 560 16.34 -5.19 -21.73
C ALA A 560 15.09 -5.61 -22.53
N SER A 561 14.74 -6.89 -22.52
CA SER A 561 13.52 -7.45 -23.13
C SER A 561 12.38 -7.74 -22.14
N GLN A 562 12.62 -7.58 -20.83
CA GLN A 562 11.62 -7.87 -19.80
C GLN A 562 10.74 -6.65 -19.52
N ARG A 563 9.44 -6.92 -19.37
CA ARG A 563 8.41 -5.90 -19.12
C ARG A 563 8.04 -5.93 -17.64
N VAL A 564 8.18 -4.79 -16.98
CA VAL A 564 7.67 -4.55 -15.62
C VAL A 564 6.15 -4.83 -15.59
N GLY A 565 5.67 -5.56 -14.58
CA GLY A 565 4.23 -5.82 -14.37
C GLY A 565 3.61 -6.94 -15.23
N VAL A 566 4.38 -7.68 -16.02
CA VAL A 566 3.89 -8.90 -16.68
C VAL A 566 4.30 -10.11 -15.83
N PRO A 567 3.39 -11.04 -15.48
CA PRO A 567 3.78 -12.27 -14.81
C PRO A 567 4.93 -12.93 -15.57
N GLN A 568 6.10 -13.04 -14.95
CA GLN A 568 7.24 -13.70 -15.54
C GLN A 568 6.94 -15.20 -15.56
N THR A 569 6.22 -15.67 -16.58
CA THR A 569 6.05 -17.10 -16.82
C THR A 569 7.44 -17.68 -16.98
N HIS A 570 7.75 -18.71 -16.18
CA HIS A 570 9.03 -19.39 -16.18
C HIS A 570 9.55 -19.61 -17.61
N GLY A 571 10.77 -19.12 -17.90
CA GLY A 571 11.53 -19.58 -19.07
C GLY A 571 11.96 -18.51 -20.06
N PHE A 572 13.06 -17.84 -19.75
CA PHE A 572 14.01 -17.40 -20.79
C PHE A 572 15.32 -18.21 -20.79
N GLY A 573 15.42 -19.23 -19.95
CA GLY A 573 16.31 -20.34 -20.25
C GLY A 573 15.82 -21.00 -21.52
N THR A 574 16.61 -20.98 -22.60
CA THR A 574 16.42 -22.01 -23.63
C THR A 574 16.37 -23.36 -22.89
N ALA A 575 15.44 -24.24 -23.24
CA ALA A 575 15.30 -25.59 -22.66
C ALA A 575 16.54 -26.50 -22.87
N SER A 576 17.73 -25.93 -23.08
CA SER A 576 18.98 -26.58 -23.43
C SER A 576 20.17 -26.26 -22.51
N SER A 577 20.08 -25.27 -21.61
CA SER A 577 21.17 -24.99 -20.65
C SER A 577 20.97 -25.77 -19.35
N ARG A 578 21.82 -26.78 -19.14
CA ARG A 578 21.87 -27.55 -17.89
C ARG A 578 22.42 -26.69 -16.75
N GLY A 579 21.65 -26.49 -15.68
CA GLY A 579 22.14 -25.92 -14.43
C GLY A 579 23.19 -26.79 -13.75
N ALA A 580 24.08 -26.18 -12.97
CA ALA A 580 25.04 -26.91 -12.14
C ALA A 580 24.45 -27.14 -10.75
N VAL A 581 24.56 -28.38 -10.25
CA VAL A 581 24.08 -28.71 -8.91
C VAL A 581 24.93 -27.97 -7.89
N LEU A 582 24.27 -27.27 -6.96
CA LEU A 582 24.95 -26.51 -5.92
C LEU A 582 25.10 -27.35 -4.64
N ASP A 583 26.34 -27.63 -4.26
CA ASP A 583 26.67 -28.04 -2.90
C ASP A 583 27.21 -26.84 -2.10
N ILE A 584 26.83 -26.75 -0.82
CA ILE A 584 27.32 -25.73 0.11
C ILE A 584 28.09 -26.45 1.22
N ASP A 585 29.40 -26.24 1.27
CA ASP A 585 30.24 -26.71 2.37
C ASP A 585 30.26 -25.64 3.46
N VAL A 586 29.68 -25.94 4.63
CA VAL A 586 29.74 -25.01 5.77
C VAL A 586 31.10 -25.10 6.46
N VAL A 587 31.86 -24.01 6.43
CA VAL A 587 33.17 -23.89 7.07
C VAL A 587 33.02 -23.51 8.54
N GLU A 588 32.07 -22.62 8.84
CA GLU A 588 31.78 -22.15 10.18
C GLU A 588 30.30 -21.90 10.34
N ARG A 589 29.72 -22.43 11.43
CA ARG A 589 28.34 -22.16 11.82
C ARG A 589 28.24 -20.81 12.53
N GLY A 590 27.58 -19.84 11.92
CA GLY A 590 27.38 -18.52 12.48
C GLY A 590 26.55 -18.54 13.76
N VAL A 591 25.51 -19.38 13.81
CA VAL A 591 24.69 -19.58 15.00
C VAL A 591 25.49 -20.07 16.22
N GLU A 592 26.53 -20.90 16.03
CA GLU A 592 27.40 -21.35 17.12
C GLU A 592 28.41 -20.28 17.55
N ARG A 593 28.92 -19.48 16.61
CA ARG A 593 29.76 -18.32 16.91
C ARG A 593 28.96 -17.29 17.73
N ALA A 594 27.76 -16.95 17.26
CA ALA A 594 26.80 -16.08 17.94
C ALA A 594 26.47 -16.57 19.36
N GLY A 595 26.19 -17.88 19.53
CA GLY A 595 25.92 -18.46 20.83
C GLY A 595 27.08 -18.37 21.83
N LYS A 596 28.34 -18.40 21.37
CA LYS A 596 29.51 -18.15 22.24
C LYS A 596 29.63 -16.69 22.63
N LEU A 597 29.33 -15.77 21.70
CA LEU A 597 29.34 -14.35 21.97
C LEU A 597 28.26 -13.97 22.99
N ALA A 598 27.04 -14.49 22.81
CA ALA A 598 25.91 -14.31 23.71
C ALA A 598 26.22 -14.79 25.14
N ALA A 599 26.82 -15.98 25.29
CA ALA A 599 27.20 -16.51 26.60
C ALA A 599 28.27 -15.69 27.33
N ALA A 600 29.01 -14.84 26.61
CA ALA A 600 30.06 -14.00 27.17
C ALA A 600 29.62 -12.53 27.39
N ALA A 601 28.41 -12.16 26.97
CA ALA A 601 27.84 -10.83 27.14
C ALA A 601 26.96 -10.75 28.39
N ASP A 602 26.80 -9.55 28.94
CA ASP A 602 25.86 -9.29 30.03
C ASP A 602 24.42 -9.21 29.50
N VAL A 603 24.25 -8.63 28.30
CA VAL A 603 22.97 -8.52 27.60
C VAL A 603 23.17 -8.80 26.12
N VAL A 604 22.18 -9.42 25.49
CA VAL A 604 22.14 -9.67 24.04
C VAL A 604 21.01 -8.87 23.40
N ILE A 605 21.30 -8.24 22.27
CA ILE A 605 20.34 -7.61 21.39
C ILE A 605 20.32 -8.42 20.10
N ALA A 606 19.25 -9.20 19.89
CA ALA A 606 19.04 -9.97 18.66
C ALA A 606 18.38 -9.07 17.60
N ALA A 607 19.13 -8.68 16.57
CA ALA A 607 18.67 -7.81 15.48
C ALA A 607 18.30 -8.66 14.25
N VAL A 608 17.00 -8.90 14.07
CA VAL A 608 16.41 -9.85 13.13
C VAL A 608 15.21 -9.25 12.41
N GLY A 609 14.76 -9.86 11.32
CA GLY A 609 13.61 -9.39 10.53
C GLY A 609 13.82 -9.50 9.03
N CYS A 610 13.35 -8.49 8.29
CA CYS A 610 13.29 -8.50 6.84
C CYS A 610 14.20 -7.46 6.16
N CYS A 611 14.54 -7.73 4.91
CA CYS A 611 15.04 -6.74 3.95
C CYS A 611 13.85 -6.25 3.10
N PRO A 612 13.65 -4.92 2.95
CA PRO A 612 12.46 -4.34 2.29
C PRO A 612 12.35 -4.68 0.79
N VAL A 613 13.43 -5.15 0.16
CA VAL A 613 13.45 -5.52 -1.27
C VAL A 613 13.61 -7.03 -1.50
N ILE A 614 13.51 -7.86 -0.46
CA ILE A 614 13.65 -9.33 -0.59
C ILE A 614 12.43 -10.06 -0.05
N ASN A 615 11.96 -9.70 1.14
CA ASN A 615 10.97 -10.51 1.84
C ASN A 615 9.53 -10.32 1.35
N GLY A 616 9.27 -9.22 0.65
CA GLY A 616 8.02 -8.80 0.04
C GLY A 616 8.27 -7.41 -0.55
N LYS A 617 7.78 -7.15 -1.76
CA LYS A 617 7.94 -5.87 -2.45
C LYS A 617 6.91 -5.76 -3.57
N GLU A 618 6.86 -4.62 -4.26
CA GLU A 618 6.09 -4.54 -5.49
C GLU A 618 6.50 -5.61 -6.52
N ASP A 619 5.51 -6.15 -7.23
CA ASP A 619 5.61 -7.28 -8.17
C ASP A 619 5.94 -8.64 -7.50
N GLU A 620 6.00 -8.71 -6.16
CA GLU A 620 6.32 -9.94 -5.43
C GLU A 620 5.63 -10.02 -4.06
N ASP A 621 4.54 -10.80 -3.99
CA ASP A 621 3.88 -11.09 -2.72
C ASP A 621 4.68 -12.10 -1.88
N ARG A 622 4.44 -12.05 -0.57
CA ARG A 622 4.95 -13.05 0.37
C ARG A 622 4.18 -14.36 0.19
N PRO A 623 4.85 -15.53 0.12
CA PRO A 623 4.16 -16.80 0.05
C PRO A 623 3.47 -17.19 1.37
N SER A 624 3.97 -16.71 2.52
CA SER A 624 3.30 -16.81 3.81
C SER A 624 3.75 -15.72 4.80
N THR A 625 3.16 -15.71 5.99
CA THR A 625 3.53 -14.85 7.12
C THR A 625 4.70 -15.36 7.94
N GLY A 626 5.30 -16.50 7.56
CA GLY A 626 6.30 -17.20 8.36
C GLY A 626 7.60 -16.41 8.61
N PHE A 627 8.13 -16.52 9.83
CA PHE A 627 9.45 -15.99 10.17
C PHE A 627 10.57 -16.87 9.57
N PRO A 628 11.68 -16.30 9.07
CA PRO A 628 12.75 -17.08 8.46
C PRO A 628 13.31 -18.15 9.42
N PRO A 629 13.34 -19.45 9.03
CA PRO A 629 13.76 -20.53 9.93
C PRO A 629 15.18 -20.37 10.48
N SER A 630 16.10 -19.81 9.69
CA SER A 630 17.48 -19.51 10.08
C SER A 630 17.54 -18.49 11.23
N GLN A 631 16.72 -17.44 11.16
CA GLN A 631 16.63 -16.40 12.18
C GLN A 631 15.92 -16.92 13.43
N HIS A 632 14.89 -17.76 13.26
CA HIS A 632 14.24 -18.48 14.34
C HIS A 632 15.23 -19.37 15.14
N GLU A 633 16.09 -20.13 14.44
CA GLU A 633 17.15 -20.93 15.07
C GLU A 633 18.17 -20.05 15.80
N LEU A 634 18.54 -18.90 15.21
CA LEU A 634 19.43 -17.94 15.84
C LEU A 634 18.86 -17.42 17.16
N VAL A 635 17.62 -16.91 17.18
CA VAL A 635 17.02 -16.35 18.40
C VAL A 635 16.94 -17.42 19.50
N ARG A 636 16.53 -18.65 19.14
CA ARG A 636 16.57 -19.82 20.05
C ARG A 636 17.93 -20.04 20.69
N ARG A 637 18.99 -20.00 19.86
CA ARG A 637 20.36 -20.22 20.33
C ARG A 637 20.84 -19.09 21.25
N LEU A 638 20.47 -17.85 20.96
CA LEU A 638 20.82 -16.68 21.77
C LEU A 638 20.14 -16.73 23.14
N VAL A 639 18.82 -16.92 23.18
CA VAL A 639 18.05 -17.05 24.43
C VAL A 639 18.56 -18.21 25.29
N ALA A 640 18.90 -19.34 24.68
CA ALA A 640 19.47 -20.48 25.40
C ALA A 640 20.87 -20.21 25.96
N ALA A 641 21.65 -19.33 25.32
CA ALA A 641 22.98 -18.93 25.77
C ALA A 641 22.95 -17.84 26.85
N ASN A 642 22.02 -16.89 26.71
CA ASN A 642 21.81 -15.79 27.63
C ASN A 642 20.30 -15.44 27.68
N PRO A 643 19.62 -15.66 28.82
CA PRO A 643 18.21 -15.34 28.96
C PRO A 643 17.92 -13.84 28.95
N ASP A 644 18.92 -12.97 29.18
CA ASP A 644 18.83 -11.51 29.05
C ASP A 644 19.02 -11.08 27.58
N THR A 645 18.22 -11.71 26.70
CA THR A 645 18.17 -11.41 25.26
C THR A 645 16.94 -10.57 24.94
N ALA A 646 17.15 -9.34 24.47
CA ALA A 646 16.10 -8.52 23.85
C ALA A 646 16.12 -8.72 22.33
N MET A 647 14.95 -8.85 21.71
CA MET A 647 14.82 -8.93 20.25
C MET A 647 14.41 -7.57 19.69
N VAL A 648 15.17 -7.09 18.71
CA VAL A 648 14.78 -5.99 17.82
C VAL A 648 14.34 -6.61 16.50
N LEU A 649 13.04 -6.53 16.23
CA LEU A 649 12.45 -6.98 14.98
C LEU A 649 12.35 -5.79 14.02
N VAL A 650 13.05 -5.85 12.90
CA VAL A 650 12.87 -4.91 11.78
C VAL A 650 11.89 -5.54 10.80
N ALA A 651 10.66 -5.06 10.79
CA ALA A 651 9.62 -5.61 9.91
C ALA A 651 8.64 -4.54 9.44
N ASN A 652 8.23 -4.63 8.18
CA ASN A 652 7.20 -3.77 7.59
C ASN A 652 5.86 -4.52 7.37
N TYR A 653 5.79 -5.76 7.84
CA TYR A 653 4.67 -6.68 7.62
C TYR A 653 4.42 -7.49 8.91
N PRO A 654 3.21 -8.02 9.14
CA PRO A 654 3.00 -9.00 10.19
C PRO A 654 3.81 -10.29 9.95
N VAL A 655 4.47 -10.79 11.00
CA VAL A 655 5.30 -11.99 10.94
C VAL A 655 4.94 -12.95 12.06
N ASP A 656 4.88 -14.25 11.74
CA ASP A 656 4.56 -15.30 12.70
C ASP A 656 5.77 -15.59 13.60
N ILE A 657 5.74 -15.03 14.81
CA ILE A 657 6.80 -15.13 15.81
C ILE A 657 6.29 -15.75 17.13
N ASP A 658 5.31 -16.67 17.05
CA ASP A 658 4.63 -17.28 18.20
C ASP A 658 5.60 -17.84 19.26
N TRP A 659 6.70 -18.46 18.82
CA TRP A 659 7.70 -19.02 19.73
C TRP A 659 8.52 -17.91 20.41
N GLU A 660 8.92 -16.87 19.68
CA GLU A 660 9.65 -15.73 20.22
C GLU A 660 8.78 -14.99 21.24
N GLU A 661 7.49 -14.79 20.94
CA GLU A 661 6.53 -14.18 21.88
C GLU A 661 6.44 -15.01 23.18
N GLU A 662 6.50 -16.33 23.11
CA GLU A 662 6.48 -17.16 24.33
C GLU A 662 7.81 -17.11 25.11
N HIS A 663 8.98 -17.03 24.43
CA HIS A 663 10.28 -17.33 25.06
C HIS A 663 11.23 -16.13 25.20
N VAL A 664 11.09 -15.09 24.39
CA VAL A 664 11.94 -13.90 24.44
C VAL A 664 11.35 -12.92 25.46
N PRO A 665 12.13 -12.42 26.43
CA PRO A 665 11.61 -11.55 27.48
C PRO A 665 11.22 -10.15 26.98
N ALA A 666 11.79 -9.66 25.88
CA ALA A 666 11.40 -8.38 25.31
C ALA A 666 11.54 -8.35 23.78
N ILE A 667 10.53 -7.81 23.11
CA ILE A 667 10.46 -7.69 21.65
C ILE A 667 10.08 -6.25 21.29
N LEU A 668 10.99 -5.55 20.61
CA LEU A 668 10.81 -4.21 20.10
C LEU A 668 10.73 -4.26 18.57
N LEU A 669 9.66 -3.73 17.99
CA LEU A 669 9.44 -3.64 16.55
C LEU A 669 9.81 -2.24 16.04
N THR A 670 10.51 -2.19 14.92
CA THR A 670 10.73 -0.98 14.11
C THR A 670 10.41 -1.28 12.65
N ALA A 671 9.79 -0.33 11.95
CA ALA A 671 9.77 -0.33 10.49
C ALA A 671 11.15 0.08 9.95
N SER A 672 11.45 -0.31 8.71
CA SER A 672 12.68 0.10 8.01
C SER A 672 12.55 1.51 7.40
N GLY A 673 13.52 1.91 6.57
CA GLY A 673 13.50 3.14 5.77
C GLY A 673 14.03 4.37 6.51
N SER A 674 13.81 4.46 7.84
CA SER A 674 14.25 5.64 8.59
C SER A 674 15.77 5.78 8.64
N GLN A 675 16.25 7.00 8.41
CA GLN A 675 17.66 7.34 8.58
C GLN A 675 18.14 7.28 10.04
N CYS A 676 17.22 7.43 11.02
CA CYS A 676 17.55 7.44 12.45
C CYS A 676 17.15 6.14 13.18
N MET A 677 16.89 5.05 12.42
CA MET A 677 16.41 3.78 12.98
C MET A 677 17.28 3.26 14.13
N GLY A 678 18.61 3.18 13.93
CA GLY A 678 19.54 2.69 14.93
C GLY A 678 19.51 3.48 16.24
N ASP A 679 19.53 4.82 16.13
CA ASP A 679 19.52 5.70 17.30
C ASP A 679 18.21 5.56 18.09
N ALA A 680 17.06 5.55 17.39
CA ALA A 680 15.74 5.44 18.02
C ALA A 680 15.58 4.10 18.74
N VAL A 681 15.98 3.00 18.10
CA VAL A 681 15.99 1.66 18.70
C VAL A 681 16.85 1.65 19.97
N ALA A 682 18.05 2.22 19.92
CA ALA A 682 18.94 2.26 21.06
C ALA A 682 18.34 3.09 22.22
N ASP A 683 17.81 4.28 21.94
CA ASP A 683 17.14 5.12 22.93
C ASP A 683 15.98 4.40 23.63
N ALA A 684 15.17 3.66 22.87
CA ALA A 684 14.09 2.86 23.43
C ALA A 684 14.65 1.72 24.30
N LEU A 685 15.61 0.94 23.79
CA LEU A 685 16.20 -0.19 24.53
C LEU A 685 16.79 0.24 25.88
N PHE A 686 17.48 1.38 25.95
CA PHE A 686 18.10 1.88 27.18
C PHE A 686 17.22 2.85 27.98
N GLY A 687 15.99 3.10 27.54
CA GLY A 687 15.02 3.90 28.27
C GLY A 687 15.27 5.41 28.24
N ALA A 688 16.05 5.91 27.29
CA ALA A 688 16.12 7.35 26.99
C ALA A 688 14.79 7.85 26.43
N VAL A 689 14.09 7.00 25.69
CA VAL A 689 12.72 7.20 25.22
C VAL A 689 11.84 6.02 25.68
N ALA A 690 10.62 6.30 26.12
CA ALA A 690 9.63 5.27 26.35
C ALA A 690 8.87 5.00 25.04
N PRO A 691 8.93 3.78 24.46
CA PRO A 691 8.19 3.48 23.24
C PRO A 691 6.68 3.56 23.52
N ALA A 692 5.94 4.06 22.55
CA ALA A 692 4.49 4.23 22.64
C ALA A 692 3.77 4.06 21.29
N GLY A 693 4.47 3.54 20.28
CA GLY A 693 3.83 3.16 19.02
C GLY A 693 2.82 2.03 19.23
N ARG A 694 1.91 1.87 18.27
CA ARG A 694 0.84 0.88 18.25
C ARG A 694 0.74 0.24 16.88
N LEU A 695 0.51 -1.07 16.81
CA LEU A 695 0.40 -1.80 15.55
C LEU A 695 -0.79 -1.27 14.71
N PRO A 696 -0.57 -0.87 13.45
CA PRO A 696 -1.65 -0.50 12.53
C PRO A 696 -2.31 -1.72 11.86
N MET A 697 -1.88 -2.94 12.20
CA MET A 697 -2.38 -4.19 11.64
C MET A 697 -2.52 -5.28 12.69
N THR A 698 -3.42 -6.23 12.44
CA THR A 698 -3.56 -7.46 13.21
C THR A 698 -2.47 -8.47 12.81
N TRP A 699 -1.82 -9.06 13.79
CA TRP A 699 -0.86 -10.15 13.60
C TRP A 699 -1.53 -11.46 14.02
N TYR A 700 -1.89 -12.29 13.06
CA TYR A 700 -2.72 -13.47 13.30
C TYR A 700 -1.96 -14.60 14.02
N GLY A 701 -0.68 -14.81 13.68
CA GLY A 701 0.14 -15.92 14.18
C GLY A 701 -0.06 -17.21 13.39
N ALA A 702 0.83 -18.19 13.59
CA ALA A 702 0.93 -19.39 12.76
C ALA A 702 -0.30 -20.33 12.83
N GLY A 703 -1.16 -20.16 13.84
CA GLY A 703 -2.35 -20.99 14.05
C GLY A 703 -3.58 -20.58 13.24
N VAL A 704 -3.53 -19.48 12.50
CA VAL A 704 -4.66 -18.93 11.75
C VAL A 704 -4.49 -19.19 10.26
N ASP A 705 -5.44 -19.91 9.67
CA ASP A 705 -5.51 -20.10 8.22
C ASP A 705 -6.17 -18.87 7.58
N LEU A 706 -5.39 -18.12 6.80
CA LEU A 706 -5.88 -16.95 6.09
C LEU A 706 -6.55 -17.38 4.78
N PRO A 707 -7.69 -16.75 4.38
CA PRO A 707 -8.29 -16.99 3.08
C PRO A 707 -7.30 -16.75 1.93
N ASP A 708 -7.62 -17.19 0.71
CA ASP A 708 -6.80 -16.89 -0.48
C ASP A 708 -6.59 -15.37 -0.60
N LYS A 709 -5.39 -14.93 -0.98
CA LYS A 709 -5.09 -13.49 -1.10
C LYS A 709 -5.96 -12.79 -2.17
N ASN A 710 -6.51 -13.52 -3.13
CA ASN A 710 -7.47 -13.00 -4.10
C ASN A 710 -8.91 -12.97 -3.58
N ASP A 711 -9.16 -13.36 -2.32
CA ASP A 711 -10.46 -13.22 -1.68
C ASP A 711 -10.60 -11.82 -1.05
N TYR A 712 -11.40 -10.98 -1.70
CA TYR A 712 -11.70 -9.61 -1.33
C TYR A 712 -12.98 -9.47 -0.48
N ASP A 713 -13.62 -10.58 -0.10
CA ASP A 713 -14.74 -10.55 0.86
C ASP A 713 -14.20 -10.38 2.29
N MET A 714 -14.32 -9.16 2.83
CA MET A 714 -13.86 -8.85 4.18
C MET A 714 -14.75 -9.50 5.25
N ILE A 715 -16.06 -9.52 4.99
CA ILE A 715 -17.10 -9.89 5.93
C ILE A 715 -17.21 -11.41 6.04
N GLY A 716 -17.40 -12.08 4.90
CA GLY A 716 -17.49 -13.52 4.79
C GLY A 716 -16.15 -14.21 5.02
N GLY A 717 -15.05 -13.58 4.59
CA GLY A 717 -13.68 -14.05 4.81
C GLY A 717 -13.18 -13.88 6.25
N GLY A 718 -13.89 -13.11 7.09
CA GLY A 718 -13.50 -12.91 8.50
C GLY A 718 -12.15 -12.23 8.66
N ARG A 719 -11.86 -11.22 7.83
CA ARG A 719 -10.57 -10.52 7.77
C ARG A 719 -10.49 -9.34 8.74
N THR A 720 -9.26 -8.97 9.09
CA THR A 720 -8.87 -7.88 10.00
C THR A 720 -9.46 -8.00 11.41
N TYR A 721 -9.10 -7.09 12.30
CA TYR A 721 -9.72 -7.02 13.63
C TYR A 721 -11.24 -6.78 13.58
N GLN A 722 -11.78 -6.28 12.46
CA GLN A 722 -13.20 -5.99 12.32
C GLN A 722 -14.04 -7.26 12.16
N TRP A 723 -13.56 -8.29 11.46
CA TRP A 723 -14.36 -9.49 11.16
C TRP A 723 -13.76 -10.80 11.68
N HIS A 724 -12.48 -10.82 12.01
CA HIS A 724 -11.85 -11.99 12.63
C HIS A 724 -12.38 -12.21 14.07
N ARG A 725 -12.80 -13.44 14.39
CA ARG A 725 -13.38 -13.81 15.70
C ARG A 725 -12.48 -14.70 16.55
N GLY A 726 -11.37 -15.18 15.99
CA GLY A 726 -10.43 -16.07 16.67
C GLY A 726 -9.37 -15.32 17.48
N PRO A 727 -8.51 -16.06 18.20
CA PRO A 727 -7.31 -15.51 18.80
C PRO A 727 -6.31 -15.08 17.73
N VAL A 728 -5.54 -14.06 18.04
CA VAL A 728 -4.46 -13.51 17.20
C VAL A 728 -3.21 -13.34 18.06
N LEU A 729 -2.02 -13.37 17.45
CA LEU A 729 -0.75 -13.17 18.12
C LEU A 729 -0.65 -11.76 18.73
N TYR A 730 -0.88 -10.72 17.92
CA TYR A 730 -1.05 -9.35 18.41
C TYR A 730 -2.27 -8.69 17.78
N PRO A 731 -3.18 -8.13 18.58
CA PRO A 731 -4.36 -7.43 18.07
C PRO A 731 -3.99 -6.11 17.40
N PHE A 732 -4.84 -5.63 16.48
CA PHE A 732 -4.76 -4.25 15.97
C PHE A 732 -4.69 -3.24 17.12
N GLY A 733 -3.83 -2.23 16.99
CA GLY A 733 -3.53 -1.27 18.05
C GLY A 733 -2.60 -1.79 19.14
N HIS A 734 -2.07 -3.02 19.07
CA HIS A 734 -1.20 -3.51 20.15
C HIS A 734 0.11 -2.74 20.24
N GLY A 735 0.52 -2.43 21.47
CA GLY A 735 1.81 -1.85 21.78
C GLY A 735 1.90 -1.54 23.27
N LEU A 736 3.00 -1.92 23.88
CA LEU A 736 3.28 -1.63 25.28
C LEU A 736 4.00 -0.28 25.41
N THR A 737 4.16 0.15 26.66
CA THR A 737 5.01 1.26 27.03
C THR A 737 5.59 1.00 28.42
N TYR A 738 6.63 1.75 28.82
CA TYR A 738 7.29 1.55 30.12
C TYR A 738 6.47 2.04 31.32
N ALA A 739 5.32 2.66 31.08
CA ALA A 739 4.39 3.12 32.11
C ALA A 739 3.03 2.39 32.02
N PRO A 740 2.51 1.83 33.12
CA PRO A 740 1.12 1.38 33.17
C PRO A 740 0.16 2.57 33.17
N PHE A 741 -0.79 2.57 32.24
CA PHE A 741 -1.86 3.55 32.16
C PHE A 741 -3.22 2.98 32.55
N SER A 742 -4.12 3.83 33.06
CA SER A 742 -5.55 3.55 33.14
C SER A 742 -6.35 4.54 32.32
N TYR A 743 -7.41 4.07 31.65
CA TYR A 743 -8.34 4.90 30.91
C TYR A 743 -9.72 4.85 31.55
N MET A 744 -10.36 6.01 31.69
CA MET A 744 -11.70 6.13 32.25
C MET A 744 -12.52 7.15 31.46
N PHE A 745 -13.81 6.91 31.30
CA PHE A 745 -14.73 7.93 30.78
C PHE A 745 -14.94 9.04 31.82
N GLY A 746 -14.91 10.27 31.36
CA GLY A 746 -15.41 11.42 32.10
C GLY A 746 -16.92 11.57 31.97
N THR A 747 -17.50 12.51 32.71
CA THR A 747 -18.90 12.89 32.53
C THR A 747 -19.07 13.61 31.18
N LEU A 748 -20.04 13.18 30.37
CA LEU A 748 -20.37 13.87 29.11
C LEU A 748 -20.83 15.32 29.37
N PRO A 749 -20.64 16.26 28.42
CA PRO A 749 -20.94 17.68 28.60
C PRO A 749 -22.38 18.01 29.04
N ASP A 750 -23.34 17.17 28.70
CA ASP A 750 -24.77 17.31 29.03
C ASP A 750 -25.19 16.53 30.29
N GLY A 751 -24.25 15.81 30.92
CA GLY A 751 -24.50 14.95 32.08
C GLY A 751 -25.31 13.69 31.79
N GLY A 752 -25.64 13.39 30.52
CA GLY A 752 -26.40 12.22 30.08
C GLY A 752 -25.52 11.15 29.42
N LEU A 753 -26.10 9.97 29.13
CA LEU A 753 -25.53 8.91 28.27
C LEU A 753 -26.20 8.91 26.88
N ARG A 754 -26.71 10.06 26.43
CA ARG A 754 -27.58 10.20 25.26
C ARG A 754 -27.05 11.24 24.29
N ALA A 755 -26.47 10.82 23.17
CA ALA A 755 -26.31 11.71 22.03
C ALA A 755 -27.62 11.64 21.21
N ASN A 756 -28.47 12.67 21.31
CA ASN A 756 -29.63 12.77 20.42
C ASN A 756 -29.13 13.26 19.05
N ALA A 757 -28.75 12.31 18.20
CA ALA A 757 -28.18 12.52 16.87
C ALA A 757 -29.17 13.06 15.81
N ALA A 758 -30.28 13.67 16.24
CA ALA A 758 -31.06 14.54 15.36
C ALA A 758 -30.39 15.93 15.16
N ALA A 759 -29.27 16.25 15.83
CA ALA A 759 -28.70 17.61 15.81
C ALA A 759 -27.16 17.75 15.94
N ALA A 760 -26.35 16.68 16.09
CA ALA A 760 -24.90 16.81 16.25
C ALA A 760 -24.14 15.87 15.30
N ASP A 761 -23.19 16.42 14.54
CA ASP A 761 -22.36 15.68 13.58
C ASP A 761 -21.18 14.92 14.23
N VAL A 762 -20.81 15.31 15.46
CA VAL A 762 -19.69 14.75 16.23
C VAL A 762 -20.12 14.52 17.68
N VAL A 763 -19.78 13.34 18.23
CA VAL A 763 -19.92 13.00 19.65
C VAL A 763 -18.59 13.24 20.35
N HIS A 764 -18.58 14.15 21.33
CA HIS A 764 -17.39 14.44 22.14
C HIS A 764 -17.42 13.61 23.43
N VAL A 765 -16.45 12.72 23.58
CA VAL A 765 -16.34 11.81 24.73
C VAL A 765 -15.11 12.17 25.57
N PRO A 766 -15.29 12.80 26.74
CA PRO A 766 -14.20 13.08 27.65
C PRO A 766 -13.59 11.77 28.18
N VAL A 767 -12.27 11.67 28.15
CA VAL A 767 -11.53 10.54 28.72
C VAL A 767 -10.44 11.05 29.66
N ALA A 768 -10.22 10.33 30.75
CA ALA A 768 -9.12 10.54 31.68
C ALA A 768 -8.06 9.46 31.45
N VAL A 769 -6.81 9.88 31.36
CA VAL A 769 -5.62 9.06 31.13
C VAL A 769 -4.67 9.29 32.30
N ALA A 770 -4.46 8.26 33.12
CA ALA A 770 -3.60 8.36 34.29
C ALA A 770 -2.38 7.44 34.18
N ASN A 771 -1.19 8.01 34.39
CA ASN A 771 0.07 7.27 34.45
C ASN A 771 0.34 6.80 35.87
N HIS A 772 0.37 5.48 36.08
CA HIS A 772 0.63 4.84 37.37
C HIS A 772 2.06 4.30 37.51
N GLY A 773 2.92 4.58 36.54
CA GLY A 773 4.31 4.18 36.51
C GLY A 773 5.27 5.21 37.10
N ASP A 774 6.56 4.91 36.95
CA ASP A 774 7.67 5.74 37.44
C ASP A 774 8.38 6.51 36.31
N VAL A 775 7.93 6.35 35.06
CA VAL A 775 8.50 7.00 33.88
C VAL A 775 7.48 7.87 33.16
N THR A 776 7.94 8.97 32.59
CA THR A 776 7.13 9.77 31.65
C THR A 776 6.95 8.98 30.36
N SER A 777 5.73 8.90 29.86
CA SER A 777 5.46 8.24 28.58
C SER A 777 4.24 8.85 27.87
N ASP A 778 4.11 8.55 26.59
CA ASP A 778 2.91 8.82 25.83
C ASP A 778 1.89 7.69 26.04
N ALA A 779 0.60 8.01 25.87
CA ALA A 779 -0.49 7.05 25.89
C ALA A 779 -1.39 7.26 24.67
N VAL A 780 -1.61 6.20 23.89
CA VAL A 780 -2.59 6.17 22.80
C VAL A 780 -3.87 5.54 23.33
N VAL A 781 -4.96 6.30 23.35
CA VAL A 781 -6.31 5.83 23.68
C VAL A 781 -7.06 5.59 22.40
N GLU A 782 -7.55 4.37 22.21
CA GLU A 782 -8.29 3.94 21.04
C GLU A 782 -9.75 3.74 21.41
N ALA A 783 -10.67 4.27 20.60
CA ALA A 783 -12.11 4.10 20.79
C ALA A 783 -12.72 3.19 19.72
N TYR A 784 -13.42 2.17 20.19
CA TYR A 784 -14.08 1.17 19.38
C TYR A 784 -15.57 1.14 19.67
N VAL A 785 -16.40 0.96 18.64
CA VAL A 785 -17.81 0.65 18.84
C VAL A 785 -18.10 -0.81 18.56
N ARG A 786 -18.96 -1.39 19.40
CA ARG A 786 -19.74 -2.58 19.09
C ARG A 786 -21.16 -2.13 18.82
N TYR A 787 -21.63 -2.47 17.64
CA TYR A 787 -22.94 -2.09 17.14
C TYR A 787 -24.05 -2.73 18.01
N PRO A 788 -25.24 -2.11 18.06
CA PRO A 788 -26.40 -2.67 18.76
C PRO A 788 -26.66 -4.10 18.30
N HIS A 789 -26.60 -5.02 19.25
CA HIS A 789 -26.73 -6.46 19.01
C HIS A 789 -27.80 -7.07 19.94
N GLU A 790 -28.91 -6.36 20.19
CA GLU A 790 -30.04 -6.97 20.90
C GLU A 790 -30.95 -7.72 19.91
N GLU A 791 -30.99 -9.04 20.08
CA GLU A 791 -32.13 -9.93 19.79
C GLU A 791 -32.78 -9.80 18.39
N GLY A 792 -31.99 -10.01 17.33
CA GLY A 792 -32.48 -10.70 16.12
C GLY A 792 -33.18 -9.88 15.03
N ASN A 793 -33.02 -8.55 14.96
CA ASN A 793 -33.78 -7.72 14.00
C ASN A 793 -32.99 -6.94 12.94
N ASP A 794 -31.66 -6.73 13.06
CA ASP A 794 -30.88 -6.19 11.94
C ASP A 794 -30.20 -7.33 11.17
N PRO A 795 -30.64 -7.65 9.94
CA PRO A 795 -30.07 -8.76 9.17
C PRO A 795 -28.73 -8.42 8.51
N VAL A 796 -28.25 -7.16 8.61
CA VAL A 796 -26.95 -6.77 8.06
C VAL A 796 -25.84 -7.19 9.04
N PRO A 797 -24.84 -7.98 8.60
CA PRO A 797 -23.73 -8.39 9.47
C PRO A 797 -23.00 -7.17 10.07
N MET A 798 -22.71 -7.21 11.37
CA MET A 798 -21.97 -6.15 12.06
C MET A 798 -20.55 -6.61 12.38
N PRO A 799 -19.55 -5.70 12.32
CA PRO A 799 -18.18 -6.05 12.70
C PRO A 799 -18.12 -6.41 14.18
N VAL A 800 -17.14 -7.23 14.56
CA VAL A 800 -16.81 -7.55 15.96
C VAL A 800 -16.63 -6.28 16.77
N ARG A 801 -15.95 -5.29 16.16
CA ARG A 801 -15.78 -3.92 16.63
C ARG A 801 -15.28 -3.05 15.48
N ARG A 802 -15.40 -1.74 15.60
CA ARG A 802 -14.87 -0.77 14.63
C ARG A 802 -14.22 0.40 15.34
N LEU A 803 -13.02 0.80 14.92
CA LEU A 803 -12.35 2.01 15.38
C LEU A 803 -13.18 3.23 14.96
N VAL A 804 -13.43 4.15 15.87
CA VAL A 804 -14.24 5.35 15.61
C VAL A 804 -13.53 6.65 15.96
N GLY A 805 -12.37 6.55 16.63
CA GLY A 805 -11.51 7.66 16.98
C GLY A 805 -10.35 7.20 17.85
N PHE A 806 -9.34 8.05 17.99
CA PHE A 806 -8.21 7.83 18.87
C PHE A 806 -7.61 9.17 19.32
N VAL A 807 -6.81 9.14 20.38
CA VAL A 807 -6.03 10.30 20.83
C VAL A 807 -4.70 9.84 21.42
N ARG A 808 -3.62 10.55 21.07
CA ARG A 808 -2.30 10.36 21.68
C ARG A 808 -2.02 11.47 22.69
N GLU A 809 -2.03 11.11 23.97
CA GLU A 809 -1.63 11.99 25.07
C GLU A 809 -0.12 11.92 25.27
N ARG A 810 0.56 13.05 25.06
CA ARG A 810 2.03 13.10 25.00
C ARG A 810 2.68 13.43 26.34
N GLN A 811 3.75 12.76 26.70
CA GLN A 811 4.61 13.10 27.84
C GLN A 811 3.86 13.16 29.18
N VAL A 812 2.98 12.19 29.43
CA VAL A 812 2.24 12.08 30.69
C VAL A 812 3.20 11.62 31.79
N LYS A 813 3.39 12.46 32.81
CA LYS A 813 4.36 12.24 33.89
C LYS A 813 3.88 11.20 34.89
N PRO A 814 4.78 10.59 35.67
CA PRO A 814 4.42 9.72 36.79
C PRO A 814 3.40 10.36 37.74
N GLY A 815 2.28 9.65 37.99
CA GLY A 815 1.19 10.11 38.86
C GLY A 815 0.32 11.23 38.26
N GLU A 816 0.56 11.64 37.01
CA GLU A 816 -0.27 12.62 36.30
C GLU A 816 -1.54 11.95 35.75
N GLU A 817 -2.68 12.65 35.90
CA GLU A 817 -3.90 12.37 35.16
C GLU A 817 -4.14 13.50 34.16
N ARG A 818 -4.31 13.15 32.88
CA ARG A 818 -4.71 14.07 31.82
C ARG A 818 -6.12 13.80 31.36
N ARG A 819 -6.78 14.86 30.90
CA ARG A 819 -8.10 14.80 30.30
C ARG A 819 -7.98 15.10 28.82
N ALA A 820 -8.43 14.16 28.01
CA ALA A 820 -8.58 14.31 26.57
C ALA A 820 -10.06 14.28 26.19
N VAL A 821 -10.35 14.65 24.95
CA VAL A 821 -11.68 14.50 24.36
C VAL A 821 -11.51 13.68 23.10
N LEU A 822 -12.16 12.53 23.05
CA LEU A 822 -12.31 11.76 21.82
C LEU A 822 -13.44 12.37 21.00
N GLU A 823 -13.13 12.75 19.77
CA GLU A 823 -14.12 13.20 18.80
C GLU A 823 -14.53 12.01 17.95
N ILE A 824 -15.82 11.67 18.00
CA ILE A 824 -16.41 10.56 17.24
C ILE A 824 -17.38 11.14 16.22
N PRO A 825 -16.93 11.40 14.98
CA PRO A 825 -17.82 11.75 13.88
C PRO A 825 -18.92 10.71 13.71
N MET A 826 -20.17 11.17 13.54
CA MET A 826 -21.31 10.28 13.31
C MET A 826 -21.14 9.42 12.05
N GLU A 827 -20.42 9.93 11.05
CA GLU A 827 -20.06 9.16 9.85
C GLU A 827 -19.20 7.93 10.17
N ASN A 828 -18.43 7.90 11.26
CA ASN A 828 -17.64 6.72 11.64
C ASN A 828 -18.52 5.57 12.16
N LEU A 829 -19.80 5.85 12.45
CA LEU A 829 -20.81 4.87 12.89
C LEU A 829 -21.67 4.35 11.73
N ARG A 830 -21.46 4.84 10.50
CA ARG A 830 -22.29 4.44 9.37
C ARG A 830 -21.95 3.03 8.88
N ILE A 831 -22.96 2.32 8.42
CA ILE A 831 -22.81 1.09 7.64
C ILE A 831 -23.50 1.29 6.29
N TYR A 832 -22.96 0.66 5.25
CA TYR A 832 -23.58 0.61 3.95
C TYR A 832 -24.62 -0.51 3.92
N ASP A 833 -25.87 -0.13 3.73
CA ASP A 833 -26.99 -1.06 3.71
C ASP A 833 -27.35 -1.43 2.27
N VAL A 834 -26.84 -2.58 1.81
CA VAL A 834 -27.08 -3.12 0.46
C VAL A 834 -28.57 -3.34 0.13
N ARG A 835 -29.47 -3.32 1.12
CA ARG A 835 -30.92 -3.40 0.89
C ARG A 835 -31.52 -2.09 0.39
N ARG A 836 -30.83 -0.98 0.64
CA ARG A 836 -31.21 0.39 0.25
C ARG A 836 -30.26 1.00 -0.77
N GLY A 837 -29.04 0.47 -0.88
CA GLY A 837 -27.98 1.01 -1.73
C GLY A 837 -27.37 2.30 -1.18
N ASP A 838 -27.46 2.54 0.14
CA ASP A 838 -26.98 3.77 0.78
C ASP A 838 -26.48 3.53 2.22
N TYR A 839 -25.72 4.49 2.74
CA TYR A 839 -25.26 4.50 4.12
C TYR A 839 -26.39 4.83 5.11
N ARG A 840 -26.30 4.24 6.31
CA ARG A 840 -27.07 4.66 7.47
C ARG A 840 -26.28 4.49 8.75
N VAL A 841 -26.61 5.26 9.77
CA VAL A 841 -26.19 4.98 11.15
C VAL A 841 -27.28 4.10 11.77
N PRO A 842 -26.99 2.85 12.19
CA PRO A 842 -27.98 1.99 12.82
C PRO A 842 -28.60 2.64 14.07
N ASP A 843 -29.92 2.57 14.19
CA ASP A 843 -30.61 2.97 15.42
C ASP A 843 -30.30 1.99 16.56
N GLY A 844 -30.11 2.51 17.77
CA GLY A 844 -30.09 1.70 18.98
C GLY A 844 -28.92 2.00 19.91
N ARG A 845 -28.64 1.03 20.77
CA ARG A 845 -27.66 1.14 21.85
C ARG A 845 -26.34 0.48 21.48
N TYR A 846 -25.31 1.29 21.35
CA TYR A 846 -23.93 0.89 21.07
C TYR A 846 -23.19 0.67 22.39
N ALA A 847 -22.20 -0.21 22.37
CA ALA A 847 -21.14 -0.20 23.38
C ALA A 847 -19.94 0.55 22.81
N LEU A 848 -19.56 1.65 23.44
CA LEU A 848 -18.30 2.36 23.19
C LEU A 848 -17.25 1.83 24.16
N ASP A 849 -16.23 1.21 23.60
CA ASP A 849 -15.08 0.68 24.33
C ASP A 849 -13.88 1.63 24.13
N ILE A 850 -13.14 1.93 25.20
CA ILE A 850 -11.83 2.57 25.11
C ILE A 850 -10.75 1.60 25.60
N GLY A 851 -9.65 1.53 24.86
CA GLY A 851 -8.59 0.56 25.08
C GLY A 851 -7.21 1.08 24.71
N ALA A 852 -6.21 0.28 25.04
CA ALA A 852 -4.83 0.46 24.59
C ALA A 852 -4.52 -0.32 23.31
N SER A 853 -5.45 -1.19 22.91
CA SER A 853 -5.51 -1.90 21.64
C SER A 853 -6.93 -2.42 21.42
N SER A 854 -7.22 -3.00 20.25
CA SER A 854 -8.44 -3.77 20.02
C SER A 854 -8.54 -5.03 20.90
N GLY A 855 -7.44 -5.52 21.49
CA GLY A 855 -7.46 -6.65 22.44
C GLY A 855 -7.47 -6.25 23.92
N ASP A 856 -7.02 -5.04 24.25
CA ASP A 856 -6.87 -4.54 25.62
C ASP A 856 -7.84 -3.39 25.91
N ILE A 857 -9.08 -3.76 26.21
CA ILE A 857 -10.16 -2.82 26.54
C ILE A 857 -10.16 -2.49 28.03
N ARG A 858 -10.04 -1.19 28.34
CA ARG A 858 -9.87 -0.66 29.69
C ARG A 858 -11.17 -0.16 30.31
N ALA A 859 -12.07 0.38 29.50
CA ALA A 859 -13.40 0.80 29.95
C ALA A 859 -14.43 0.69 28.82
N SER A 860 -15.69 0.49 29.20
CA SER A 860 -16.83 0.49 28.27
C SER A 860 -17.95 1.38 28.81
N MET A 861 -18.64 2.08 27.91
CA MET A 861 -19.88 2.79 28.20
C MET A 861 -20.91 2.51 27.12
N LEU A 862 -22.18 2.80 27.43
CA LEU A 862 -23.27 2.68 26.46
C LEU A 862 -23.55 4.03 25.82
N LEU A 863 -23.74 4.04 24.50
CA LEU A 863 -24.21 5.17 23.73
C LEU A 863 -25.56 4.82 23.11
N ASP A 864 -26.62 5.51 23.53
CA ASP A 864 -27.91 5.43 22.83
C ASP A 864 -27.87 6.41 21.64
N ILE A 865 -27.92 5.88 20.42
CA ILE A 865 -27.90 6.64 19.16
C ILE A 865 -29.28 6.56 18.50
N ALA A 866 -29.88 7.72 18.23
CA ALA A 866 -31.09 7.83 17.43
C ALA A 866 -30.71 7.78 15.94
N GLY A 867 -30.64 6.57 15.40
CA GLY A 867 -30.22 6.30 14.03
C GLY A 867 -31.40 5.97 13.11
N GLU A 868 -31.11 5.27 12.02
CA GLU A 868 -32.13 4.73 11.12
C GLU A 868 -32.34 3.22 11.36
N PRO A 869 -33.60 2.79 11.54
CA PRO A 869 -33.90 1.37 11.62
C PRO A 869 -33.66 0.67 10.28
N PRO A 870 -33.39 -0.65 10.27
CA PRO A 870 -33.33 -1.42 9.04
C PRO A 870 -34.66 -1.32 8.29
N ARG A 871 -34.60 -1.16 6.96
CA ARG A 871 -35.79 -1.20 6.10
C ARG A 871 -35.83 -2.49 5.30
N PRO A 872 -37.04 -3.02 5.00
CA PRO A 872 -37.15 -4.12 4.07
C PRO A 872 -36.65 -3.73 2.67
N ARG A 873 -36.13 -4.71 1.93
CA ARG A 873 -35.84 -4.55 0.50
C ARG A 873 -37.14 -4.21 -0.26
N PRO A 874 -37.10 -3.27 -1.21
CA PRO A 874 -38.27 -2.94 -2.01
C PRO A 874 -38.70 -4.12 -2.89
N LEU A 875 -40.01 -4.31 -3.04
CA LEU A 875 -40.60 -5.25 -3.99
C LEU A 875 -40.87 -4.53 -5.33
N GLY A 876 -40.73 -5.25 -6.44
CA GLY A 876 -40.96 -4.73 -7.79
C GLY A 876 -39.79 -3.95 -8.39
N GLU A 877 -38.67 -3.84 -7.68
CA GLU A 877 -37.44 -3.18 -8.13
C GLU A 877 -36.36 -4.21 -8.48
N TRP A 878 -35.49 -3.85 -9.42
CA TRP A 878 -34.30 -4.64 -9.74
C TRP A 878 -33.22 -4.37 -8.70
N ILE A 879 -32.73 -5.42 -8.06
CA ILE A 879 -31.64 -5.41 -7.10
C ILE A 879 -30.38 -5.86 -7.84
N PRO A 880 -29.32 -5.05 -7.90
CA PRO A 880 -28.06 -5.45 -8.50
C PRO A 880 -27.51 -6.70 -7.83
N VAL A 881 -26.87 -7.59 -8.61
CA VAL A 881 -26.39 -8.86 -8.05
C VAL A 881 -25.33 -8.65 -6.98
N ASP A 882 -24.54 -7.58 -7.05
CA ASP A 882 -23.48 -7.25 -6.08
C ASP A 882 -24.00 -6.67 -4.74
N HIS A 883 -25.32 -6.56 -4.59
CA HIS A 883 -26.02 -6.14 -3.38
C HIS A 883 -26.57 -7.33 -2.58
N TRP A 884 -25.82 -8.44 -2.53
CA TRP A 884 -26.14 -9.62 -1.72
C TRP A 884 -25.95 -9.35 -0.22
N ASP A 885 -26.58 -10.17 0.64
CA ASP A 885 -26.32 -10.16 2.08
C ASP A 885 -25.16 -11.06 2.48
N ALA A 886 -24.98 -12.16 1.74
CA ALA A 886 -23.83 -13.06 1.85
C ALA A 886 -23.60 -13.77 0.52
N ALA A 887 -22.36 -14.10 0.22
CA ALA A 887 -22.02 -14.85 -0.97
C ALA A 887 -20.91 -15.89 -0.71
N SER A 888 -20.79 -16.88 -1.59
CA SER A 888 -19.68 -17.82 -1.56
C SER A 888 -19.38 -18.36 -2.95
N ASN A 889 -18.10 -18.55 -3.27
CA ASN A 889 -17.64 -19.11 -4.54
C ASN A 889 -18.25 -18.42 -5.79
N ILE A 890 -18.31 -17.09 -5.76
CA ILE A 890 -18.73 -16.26 -6.89
C ILE A 890 -17.59 -15.36 -7.35
N ALA A 891 -17.61 -15.03 -8.64
CA ALA A 891 -16.81 -13.94 -9.20
C ALA A 891 -17.77 -12.93 -9.85
N LEU A 892 -17.44 -11.65 -9.74
CA LEU A 892 -18.12 -10.59 -10.47
C LEU A 892 -17.34 -10.23 -11.73
N VAL A 893 -18.06 -10.07 -12.83
CA VAL A 893 -17.50 -9.64 -14.12
C VAL A 893 -18.35 -8.52 -14.71
N ALA A 894 -17.74 -7.65 -15.51
CA ALA A 894 -18.43 -6.52 -16.10
C ALA A 894 -19.52 -6.99 -17.07
N VAL A 895 -20.64 -6.27 -17.11
CA VAL A 895 -21.64 -6.44 -18.17
C VAL A 895 -21.11 -5.72 -19.43
N PRO A 896 -20.98 -6.40 -20.59
CA PRO A 896 -20.57 -5.71 -21.81
C PRO A 896 -21.65 -4.70 -22.24
N VAL A 897 -21.34 -3.41 -22.16
CA VAL A 897 -22.17 -2.35 -22.75
C VAL A 897 -21.97 -2.42 -24.27
N MET A 898 -22.92 -3.01 -24.98
CA MET A 898 -22.95 -2.97 -26.45
C MET A 898 -23.24 -1.53 -26.88
N ASN A 899 -22.22 -0.79 -27.31
CA ASN A 899 -22.40 0.48 -28.00
C ASN A 899 -23.10 0.24 -29.35
N ASP A 900 -24.37 0.58 -29.43
CA ASP A 900 -25.12 0.56 -30.68
C ASP A 900 -24.54 1.60 -31.66
N SER A 901 -23.81 1.13 -32.66
CA SER A 901 -23.33 1.92 -33.79
C SER A 901 -23.80 1.35 -35.14
N SER A 902 -24.82 0.49 -35.15
CA SER A 902 -25.32 -0.11 -36.40
C SER A 902 -26.83 0.05 -36.50
N GLY A 903 -27.28 1.02 -37.30
CA GLY A 903 -28.67 1.23 -37.67
C GLY A 903 -29.24 0.11 -38.56
N ASP A 904 -29.43 -1.09 -38.01
CA ASP A 904 -30.20 -2.17 -38.62
C ASP A 904 -31.21 -2.78 -37.64
N SER A 905 -32.41 -3.05 -38.14
CA SER A 905 -33.61 -3.28 -37.35
C SER A 905 -33.61 -4.59 -36.55
N MET A 906 -33.81 -4.46 -35.23
CA MET A 906 -34.16 -5.49 -34.25
C MET A 906 -35.49 -6.20 -34.54
N THR A 907 -35.57 -7.10 -35.53
CA THR A 907 -36.82 -7.87 -35.74
C THR A 907 -36.69 -9.39 -35.56
N ASP A 908 -35.56 -9.86 -35.03
CA ASP A 908 -35.33 -11.28 -34.69
C ASP A 908 -34.83 -11.50 -33.24
N ARG A 909 -35.19 -10.65 -32.27
CA ARG A 909 -34.81 -10.83 -30.85
C ARG A 909 -35.82 -11.67 -30.05
N PRO A 910 -35.46 -12.89 -29.64
CA PRO A 910 -35.90 -13.48 -28.37
C PRO A 910 -34.71 -13.72 -27.41
N ALA A 911 -35.01 -13.72 -26.10
CA ALA A 911 -34.12 -13.64 -24.93
C ALA A 911 -33.63 -12.21 -24.61
N ALA A 912 -33.89 -11.79 -23.37
CA ALA A 912 -33.88 -10.41 -22.90
C ALA A 912 -32.51 -9.73 -23.04
N THR A 913 -32.43 -8.68 -23.86
CA THR A 913 -31.29 -7.76 -23.82
C THR A 913 -31.29 -7.01 -22.49
N VAL A 914 -30.16 -7.12 -21.79
CA VAL A 914 -29.85 -6.70 -20.42
C VAL A 914 -29.82 -5.16 -20.21
N THR A 915 -30.15 -4.36 -21.24
CA THR A 915 -29.65 -2.98 -21.35
C THR A 915 -30.59 -1.86 -20.90
N ASP A 916 -31.90 -2.06 -20.82
CA ASP A 916 -32.82 -0.89 -20.72
C ASP A 916 -33.20 -0.51 -19.28
N HIS A 917 -32.87 -1.35 -18.28
CA HIS A 917 -33.30 -1.16 -16.89
C HIS A 917 -32.24 -1.47 -15.83
N LEU A 918 -30.99 -1.73 -16.22
CA LEU A 918 -29.92 -1.98 -15.25
C LEU A 918 -29.13 -0.70 -14.95
N PRO A 919 -28.69 -0.53 -13.69
CA PRO A 919 -27.72 0.50 -13.33
C PRO A 919 -26.45 0.41 -14.17
N ALA A 920 -25.79 1.55 -14.38
CA ALA A 920 -24.54 1.63 -15.13
C ALA A 920 -23.39 0.81 -14.50
N ASP A 921 -23.47 0.51 -13.19
CA ASP A 921 -22.51 -0.26 -12.41
C ASP A 921 -22.86 -1.76 -12.28
N ALA A 922 -23.85 -2.25 -13.04
CA ALA A 922 -24.27 -3.64 -12.96
C ALA A 922 -23.14 -4.61 -13.40
N CYS A 923 -22.88 -5.60 -12.55
CA CYS A 923 -21.96 -6.72 -12.83
C CYS A 923 -22.75 -8.02 -13.05
N LEU A 924 -22.14 -9.02 -13.68
CA LEU A 924 -22.63 -10.39 -13.72
C LEU A 924 -21.94 -11.21 -12.63
N ALA A 925 -22.70 -11.93 -11.83
CA ALA A 925 -22.15 -12.96 -10.96
C ALA A 925 -22.06 -14.29 -11.70
N THR A 926 -20.90 -14.94 -11.61
CA THR A 926 -20.60 -16.28 -12.12
C THR A 926 -20.01 -17.14 -11.01
N VAL A 927 -20.00 -18.46 -11.20
CA VAL A 927 -19.27 -19.38 -10.32
C VAL A 927 -17.76 -19.14 -10.48
N HIS A 928 -17.05 -18.94 -9.37
CA HIS A 928 -15.60 -18.75 -9.38
C HIS A 928 -14.86 -20.08 -9.65
N GLN A 929 -15.22 -21.15 -8.93
CA GLN A 929 -14.70 -22.51 -9.12
C GLN A 929 -15.77 -23.42 -9.74
N PRO A 930 -15.71 -23.75 -11.04
CA PRO A 930 -16.80 -24.45 -11.76
C PRO A 930 -17.19 -25.82 -11.20
N ASP A 931 -16.29 -26.47 -10.44
CA ASP A 931 -16.51 -27.76 -9.79
C ASP A 931 -17.33 -27.64 -8.49
N ARG A 932 -17.56 -26.42 -8.00
CA ARG A 932 -18.33 -26.12 -6.78
C ARG A 932 -19.46 -25.15 -7.11
N PRO A 933 -20.66 -25.32 -6.53
CA PRO A 933 -21.72 -24.32 -6.69
C PRO A 933 -21.31 -22.96 -6.10
N GLY A 934 -21.68 -21.87 -6.78
CA GLY A 934 -21.65 -20.52 -6.21
C GLY A 934 -22.98 -20.18 -5.54
N THR A 935 -22.97 -19.33 -4.51
CA THR A 935 -24.21 -18.95 -3.80
C THR A 935 -24.30 -17.45 -3.58
N LEU A 936 -25.50 -16.89 -3.73
CA LEU A 936 -25.83 -15.50 -3.42
C LEU A 936 -27.09 -15.47 -2.55
N ALA A 937 -27.00 -14.98 -1.32
CA ALA A 937 -28.12 -14.86 -0.40
C ALA A 937 -28.74 -13.47 -0.46
N PHE A 938 -30.07 -13.43 -0.57
CA PHE A 938 -30.87 -12.20 -0.52
C PHE A 938 -31.98 -12.36 0.51
N GLY A 939 -32.10 -11.40 1.40
CA GLY A 939 -33.02 -11.39 2.52
C GLY A 939 -33.40 -9.98 2.94
N GLY A 940 -34.13 -9.91 4.05
CA GLY A 940 -34.69 -8.65 4.53
C GLY A 940 -35.89 -8.18 3.69
N PHE A 941 -36.64 -9.08 3.09
CA PHE A 941 -37.94 -8.74 2.49
C PHE A 941 -39.06 -8.78 3.53
N GLU A 942 -40.16 -8.06 3.28
CA GLU A 942 -41.40 -8.32 4.02
C GLU A 942 -41.91 -9.74 3.74
N PRO A 943 -42.63 -10.39 4.69
CA PRO A 943 -43.18 -11.73 4.47
C PRO A 943 -44.02 -11.80 3.18
N MET A 944 -43.58 -12.64 2.23
CA MET A 944 -44.20 -12.74 0.91
C MET A 944 -45.68 -13.14 1.03
N GLN A 945 -46.53 -12.41 0.31
CA GLN A 945 -47.93 -12.78 0.10
C GLN A 945 -48.03 -13.92 -0.94
N PRO A 946 -49.15 -14.66 -1.01
CA PRO A 946 -49.34 -15.68 -2.03
C PRO A 946 -49.19 -15.13 -3.46
N GLY A 947 -48.52 -15.88 -4.34
CA GLY A 947 -48.37 -15.56 -5.76
C GLY A 947 -47.19 -14.64 -6.10
N ARG A 948 -46.25 -14.42 -5.18
CA ARG A 948 -44.98 -13.73 -5.45
C ARG A 948 -43.98 -14.66 -6.14
N HIS A 949 -43.11 -14.09 -6.96
CA HIS A 949 -42.06 -14.83 -7.67
C HIS A 949 -40.78 -14.01 -7.81
N VAL A 950 -39.64 -14.69 -7.95
CA VAL A 950 -38.36 -14.06 -8.30
C VAL A 950 -38.17 -14.11 -9.81
N ARG A 951 -37.73 -12.99 -10.39
CA ARG A 951 -37.21 -12.90 -11.75
C ARG A 951 -35.72 -12.59 -11.71
N LEU A 952 -34.98 -13.16 -12.65
CA LEU A 952 -33.56 -12.91 -12.84
C LEU A 952 -33.35 -12.14 -14.14
N ALA A 953 -32.47 -11.14 -14.10
CA ALA A 953 -31.85 -10.60 -15.30
C ALA A 953 -30.56 -11.37 -15.52
N SER A 954 -30.37 -11.89 -16.74
CA SER A 954 -29.24 -12.76 -17.08
C SER A 954 -28.86 -12.60 -18.54
N ASP A 955 -27.56 -12.64 -18.84
CA ASP A 955 -27.06 -12.76 -20.20
C ASP A 955 -27.09 -14.24 -20.61
N ASN A 956 -27.89 -14.60 -21.62
CA ASN A 956 -27.96 -15.93 -22.25
C ASN A 956 -28.45 -17.15 -21.43
N CYS A 957 -29.16 -17.02 -20.30
CA CYS A 957 -29.82 -18.20 -19.70
C CYS A 957 -31.12 -18.55 -20.43
N THR A 958 -31.09 -19.65 -21.20
CA THR A 958 -32.29 -20.47 -21.38
C THR A 958 -32.67 -20.96 -19.99
N ILE A 959 -33.85 -20.56 -19.51
CA ILE A 959 -34.26 -20.86 -18.14
C ILE A 959 -34.50 -22.36 -18.01
N GLY A 960 -33.60 -23.02 -17.27
CA GLY A 960 -33.53 -24.47 -17.09
C GLY A 960 -32.10 -25.02 -17.02
N SER A 961 -31.59 -25.20 -15.78
CA SER A 961 -30.48 -26.10 -15.37
C SER A 961 -29.08 -25.55 -15.02
N PRO A 962 -28.83 -24.23 -14.86
CA PRO A 962 -27.67 -23.84 -14.03
C PRO A 962 -27.99 -22.95 -12.82
N VAL A 963 -29.25 -22.56 -12.61
CA VAL A 963 -29.66 -21.75 -11.43
C VAL A 963 -30.82 -22.43 -10.69
N VAL A 964 -30.66 -22.56 -9.37
CA VAL A 964 -31.69 -23.04 -8.44
C VAL A 964 -31.92 -21.96 -7.39
N LEU A 965 -33.19 -21.72 -7.06
CA LEU A 965 -33.55 -20.84 -5.95
C LEU A 965 -33.79 -21.70 -4.70
N ARG A 966 -33.00 -21.51 -3.65
CA ARG A 966 -33.18 -22.21 -2.36
C ARG A 966 -33.94 -21.33 -1.38
N VAL A 967 -35.02 -21.86 -0.80
CA VAL A 967 -35.77 -21.22 0.28
C VAL A 967 -35.81 -22.19 1.47
N GLY A 968 -35.12 -21.83 2.55
CA GLY A 968 -34.92 -22.76 3.67
C GLY A 968 -34.12 -23.99 3.21
N THR A 969 -34.75 -25.17 3.27
CA THR A 969 -34.17 -26.44 2.79
C THR A 969 -34.68 -26.87 1.41
N ASP A 970 -35.63 -26.12 0.84
CA ASP A 970 -36.32 -26.51 -0.39
C ASP A 970 -35.67 -25.82 -1.60
N ASP A 971 -35.28 -26.64 -2.59
CA ASP A 971 -34.77 -26.18 -3.87
C ASP A 971 -35.92 -26.00 -4.85
N ILE A 972 -36.09 -24.76 -5.33
CA ILE A 972 -37.12 -24.32 -6.26
C ILE A 972 -36.47 -24.13 -7.63
N ILE A 973 -36.99 -24.86 -8.60
CA ILE A 973 -36.61 -24.75 -10.01
C ILE A 973 -37.52 -23.72 -10.66
N ALA A 974 -37.00 -22.96 -11.61
CA ALA A 974 -37.80 -22.00 -12.36
C ALA A 974 -38.98 -22.68 -13.08
N ASP A 975 -40.11 -21.99 -13.09
CA ASP A 975 -41.27 -22.30 -13.92
C ASP A 975 -40.95 -22.12 -15.42
N PRO A 976 -41.77 -22.71 -16.32
CA PRO A 976 -41.55 -22.62 -17.76
C PRO A 976 -41.51 -21.18 -18.32
N ASP A 977 -42.08 -20.21 -17.59
CA ASP A 977 -42.07 -18.79 -17.95
C ASP A 977 -40.85 -18.03 -17.45
N GLY A 978 -39.94 -18.72 -16.75
CA GLY A 978 -38.69 -18.15 -16.30
C GLY A 978 -38.67 -17.64 -14.87
N THR A 979 -39.76 -17.79 -14.14
CA THR A 979 -39.91 -17.23 -12.79
C THR A 979 -39.70 -18.30 -11.73
N PHE A 980 -39.27 -17.91 -10.53
CA PHE A 980 -39.16 -18.83 -9.39
C PHE A 980 -40.28 -18.52 -8.40
N PRO A 981 -41.32 -19.36 -8.28
CA PRO A 981 -42.42 -19.10 -7.36
C PRO A 981 -41.93 -19.14 -5.91
N LEU A 982 -42.30 -18.13 -5.12
CA LEU A 982 -41.92 -18.06 -3.70
C LEU A 982 -43.04 -18.62 -2.81
N PRO A 983 -42.71 -19.49 -1.84
CA PRO A 983 -43.65 -19.89 -0.80
C PRO A 983 -44.17 -18.67 -0.01
N GLU A 984 -45.42 -18.72 0.43
CA GLU A 984 -45.99 -17.72 1.33
C GLU A 984 -45.14 -17.60 2.61
N GLY A 985 -44.91 -16.37 3.07
CA GLY A 985 -44.11 -16.09 4.26
C GLY A 985 -42.59 -16.12 4.05
N THR A 986 -42.11 -16.34 2.82
CA THR A 986 -40.69 -16.19 2.50
C THR A 986 -40.20 -14.77 2.85
N VAL A 987 -39.02 -14.65 3.45
CA VAL A 987 -38.37 -13.36 3.80
C VAL A 987 -36.93 -13.27 3.28
N SER A 988 -36.40 -14.40 2.80
CA SER A 988 -35.08 -14.54 2.19
C SER A 988 -35.04 -15.78 1.29
N PHE A 989 -34.09 -15.77 0.36
CA PHE A 989 -33.78 -16.87 -0.56
C PHE A 989 -32.29 -16.86 -0.91
N THR A 990 -31.80 -17.97 -1.45
CA THR A 990 -30.43 -18.09 -1.94
C THR A 990 -30.44 -18.54 -3.40
N LEU A 991 -29.76 -17.81 -4.28
CA LEU A 991 -29.46 -18.31 -5.63
C LEU A 991 -28.27 -19.26 -5.53
N VAL A 992 -28.44 -20.47 -6.07
CA VAL A 992 -27.38 -21.48 -6.21
C VAL A 992 -27.05 -21.61 -7.69
N LEU A 993 -25.82 -21.26 -8.04
CA LEU A 993 -25.27 -21.29 -9.39
C LEU A 993 -24.45 -22.58 -9.54
N THR A 994 -24.88 -23.51 -10.40
CA THR A 994 -24.26 -24.85 -10.54
C THR A 994 -23.58 -25.07 -11.89
N GLY A 995 -23.30 -24.01 -12.65
CA GLY A 995 -22.70 -24.05 -13.99
C GLY A 995 -22.40 -22.65 -14.54
N GLU A 996 -22.37 -22.48 -15.87
CA GLU A 996 -22.14 -21.19 -16.57
C GLU A 996 -23.31 -20.18 -16.43
N ALA A 997 -24.02 -20.16 -15.31
CA ALA A 997 -25.03 -19.16 -15.03
C ALA A 997 -24.40 -17.79 -14.79
N ARG A 998 -24.94 -16.75 -15.44
CA ARG A 998 -24.57 -15.36 -15.24
C ARG A 998 -25.81 -14.55 -14.85
N VAL A 999 -25.83 -14.04 -13.62
CA VAL A 999 -26.97 -13.26 -13.09
C VAL A 999 -26.49 -11.83 -12.86
N CYS A 1000 -27.17 -10.82 -13.41
CA CYS A 1000 -26.82 -9.41 -13.20
C CYS A 1000 -27.70 -8.71 -12.17
N ALA A 1001 -28.96 -9.10 -12.06
CA ALA A 1001 -29.89 -8.53 -11.09
C ALA A 1001 -31.00 -9.51 -10.76
N VAL A 1002 -31.61 -9.30 -9.60
CA VAL A 1002 -32.77 -10.06 -9.13
C VAL A 1002 -33.93 -9.11 -8.89
N ARG A 1003 -35.16 -9.55 -9.13
CA ARG A 1003 -36.36 -8.78 -8.83
C ARG A 1003 -37.41 -9.67 -8.21
N VAL A 1004 -38.00 -9.21 -7.12
CA VAL A 1004 -39.13 -9.91 -6.47
C VAL A 1004 -40.42 -9.18 -6.81
N ASP A 1005 -41.30 -9.84 -7.55
CA ASP A 1005 -42.54 -9.27 -8.09
C ASP A 1005 -43.78 -9.65 -7.31
#